data_AF-A0A7R9LM75-F1
#
_entry.id   AF-A0A7R9LM75-F1
#
_cell.length_a   1.000
_cell.length_b   1.000
_cell.length_c   1.000
_cell.angle_alpha   90.00
_cell.angle_beta   90.00
_cell.angle_gamma   90.00
#
_symmetry.space_group_name_H-M   'P 1'
#
loop_
_entity.id
_entity.type
_entity.pdbx_description
1 polymer ?
#
loop_
_entity_poly.entity_id
_entity_poly.type
_entity_poly.pdbx_seq_one_letter_code
_entity_poly.pdbx_strand_id
1 'polypeptide(L)'
;MLVIIIGGICIALALFYYQRVRRMTILERHGIPGPKPHLIFGNMFDYNTRGYNECYDEWKTKYGRVFGYYLGAKPFIVVTDPELLKLIQIKEFHHFSHRPYIIPGGIYRNWKYHQMVTRVESFRWKKMRTILSPWFSSSQLKSVVPIINVCIDHMMAKLEANAGDGHDFNIYSLLEGLTMDTIDRSAFSIRTDIQDQFEGNPLIEATRGVFSIKPSDFLASLLLCLPEFSVIINILRDISEWFSDYFGNSSHGLLLKAGRTILDNRLEAIRSQTNDMSGAGRKDMLQLMVDARDSNGSTDRGTGDKSLTDVEIIANTIVVHEAAYESPANILAFIIHNLIQYPDIQRKLCDEIDGLYARDGRFDYNVMSGLPLTEAVVCETFRLFPTDTLFTSRAPDMDYRFGEHVLPKGVDIRIPTFQLHRDLELWPQALQFNPMRFMDKESTIDSVVYQPFGVGPRICPGKRFGFLEIKLVLAKLLHNWAQIEIHTNEGQPDSQQAYYAGVVEGYLTHELIANHYHNKLHDYFADDSGYELRLKQFMDTNLEFMAKQVHTYRSTDPYWHCVALVLEQITGLQDGYDWRTRGHRPLGPRIDIRVFQEVFLLNLIPDLDVLEEVLRKKCVDRLLGEGKCSAIVKPLADGTDLLVAHNMWSTYHSMLRLVKKYDFRYHMLPNSNTGATNGLIPGHCMAHTSYPGAVLSLDDFYITSAGLVVQETTFEILNNETLWESVKPDSVLEFIRVLVANRLSTGGAQWAQVFSRYNSGTYNSQFMVVDYKLFRTGTTPDQLADNTLWICEQLPALIRSQDMTEHLRRHHYWPSYNVPFFDNIYTNGGYHELTHKYGDYFSYYRCPRAQIFSRDHSSVRDTTSLMRLMRSNDYTVDPLSRYPDCTPGYSADLAIAARNDLNDPDGRYAIPVLGFRARGAIDAKVTGNDMVRAYGMYAVSGPTHLSQPPFQWSTTRVSGVRHEGQPDKWHFPPVTVDWLFIFGNYLVVCDPIPHRNHRYSVSSHEK
;
A
#
# COMPACT_ATOMS: atom_id res chain seq x y z
N MET A 1 48.31 -18.05 65.58
CA MET A 1 46.98 -18.01 64.91
C MET A 1 46.92 -16.96 63.82
N LEU A 2 47.16 -15.67 64.12
CA LEU A 2 47.13 -14.58 63.11
C LEU A 2 48.06 -14.80 61.90
N VAL A 3 49.31 -15.23 62.14
CA VAL A 3 50.29 -15.52 61.07
C VAL A 3 49.84 -16.66 60.14
N ILE A 4 49.16 -17.67 60.68
CA ILE A 4 48.63 -18.81 59.91
C ILE A 4 47.47 -18.35 59.02
N ILE A 5 46.59 -17.49 59.55
CA ILE A 5 45.47 -16.91 58.79
C ILE A 5 46.01 -16.02 57.66
N ILE A 6 46.97 -15.14 57.95
CA ILE A 6 47.59 -14.26 56.95
C ILE A 6 48.30 -15.09 55.87
N GLY A 7 49.09 -16.09 56.25
CA GLY A 7 49.76 -17.00 55.32
C GLY A 7 48.78 -17.74 54.40
N GLY A 8 47.68 -18.24 54.95
CA GLY A 8 46.62 -18.90 54.17
C GLY A 8 45.95 -17.96 53.17
N ILE A 9 45.66 -16.71 53.55
CA ILE A 9 45.09 -15.70 52.66
C ILE A 9 46.07 -15.35 51.53
N CYS A 10 47.35 -15.17 51.84
CA CYS A 10 48.37 -14.89 50.82
C CYS A 10 48.49 -16.03 49.79
N ILE A 11 48.46 -17.29 50.23
CA ILE A 11 48.47 -18.46 49.34
C ILE A 11 47.21 -18.48 48.47
N ALA A 12 46.04 -18.25 49.06
CA ALA A 12 44.77 -18.20 48.32
C ALA A 12 44.76 -17.10 47.25
N LEU A 13 45.25 -15.89 47.58
CA LEU A 13 45.36 -14.77 46.65
C LEU A 13 46.37 -15.06 45.53
N ALA A 14 47.51 -15.69 45.84
CA ALA A 14 48.50 -16.08 44.84
C ALA A 14 47.95 -17.15 43.88
N LEU A 15 47.25 -18.16 44.40
CA LEU A 15 46.58 -19.19 43.60
C LEU A 15 45.47 -18.58 42.72
N PHE A 16 44.67 -17.67 43.28
CA PHE A 16 43.65 -16.93 42.54
C PHE A 16 44.28 -16.12 41.40
N TYR A 17 45.32 -15.34 41.68
CA TYR A 17 46.05 -14.55 40.68
C TYR A 17 46.63 -15.44 39.58
N TYR A 18 47.30 -16.55 39.94
CA TYR A 18 47.88 -17.48 38.97
C TYR A 18 46.81 -18.14 38.08
N GLN A 19 45.73 -18.65 38.66
CA GLN A 19 44.61 -19.23 37.90
C GLN A 19 43.96 -18.19 36.98
N ARG A 20 43.84 -16.95 37.47
CA ARG A 20 43.25 -15.86 36.71
C ARG A 20 44.11 -15.44 35.53
N VAL A 21 45.40 -15.23 35.73
CA VAL A 21 46.34 -14.94 34.63
C VAL A 21 46.34 -16.06 33.60
N ARG A 22 46.34 -17.33 34.04
CA ARG A 22 46.27 -18.48 33.13
C ARG A 22 44.97 -18.47 32.31
N ARG A 23 43.84 -18.09 32.91
CA ARG A 23 42.55 -17.99 32.20
C ARG A 23 42.54 -16.84 31.20
N MET A 24 43.06 -15.67 31.58
CA MET A 24 43.11 -14.46 30.74
C MET A 24 44.18 -14.49 29.64
N THR A 25 45.04 -15.51 29.62
CA THR A 25 46.05 -15.73 28.57
C THR A 25 45.72 -16.93 27.68
N ILE A 26 44.52 -17.52 27.78
CA ILE A 26 44.17 -18.70 26.97
C ILE A 26 44.21 -18.37 25.47
N LEU A 27 43.68 -17.22 25.05
CA LEU A 27 43.65 -16.82 23.64
C LEU A 27 45.05 -16.55 23.09
N GLU A 28 45.86 -15.79 23.81
CA GLU A 28 47.25 -15.49 23.45
C GLU A 28 48.10 -16.77 23.31
N ARG A 29 47.95 -17.72 24.25
CA ARG A 29 48.66 -19.01 24.21
C ARG A 29 48.27 -19.91 23.03
N HIS A 30 47.13 -19.64 22.40
CA HIS A 30 46.66 -20.35 21.22
C HIS A 30 46.80 -19.53 19.92
N GLY A 31 47.59 -18.45 19.98
CA GLY A 31 47.90 -17.62 18.81
C GLY A 31 46.74 -16.73 18.35
N ILE A 32 45.75 -16.46 19.21
CA ILE A 32 44.63 -15.56 18.89
C ILE A 32 44.98 -14.13 19.37
N PRO A 33 45.15 -13.15 18.45
CA PRO A 33 45.46 -11.77 18.82
C PRO A 33 44.22 -11.06 19.40
N GLY A 34 44.42 -9.98 20.15
CA GLY A 34 43.29 -9.24 20.72
C GLY A 34 43.69 -8.14 21.70
N PRO A 35 42.73 -7.32 22.16
CA PRO A 35 42.97 -6.32 23.20
C PRO A 35 43.39 -6.97 24.52
N LYS A 36 44.34 -6.34 25.21
CA LYS A 36 44.82 -6.83 26.51
C LYS A 36 43.68 -6.77 27.55
N PRO A 37 43.30 -7.89 28.18
CA PRO A 37 42.18 -7.90 29.12
C PRO A 37 42.56 -7.34 30.49
N HIS A 38 41.62 -6.64 31.13
CA HIS A 38 41.70 -6.35 32.56
C HIS A 38 41.51 -7.63 33.38
N LEU A 39 42.23 -7.77 34.50
CA LEU A 39 42.30 -9.02 35.29
C LEU A 39 40.95 -9.48 35.89
N ILE A 40 40.01 -8.56 36.09
CA ILE A 40 38.66 -8.84 36.62
C ILE A 40 37.60 -8.75 35.51
N PHE A 41 37.50 -7.57 34.89
CA PHE A 41 36.45 -7.24 33.93
C PHE A 41 36.73 -7.67 32.49
N GLY A 42 37.92 -8.18 32.17
CA GLY A 42 38.31 -8.44 30.78
C GLY A 42 38.30 -7.14 29.97
N ASN A 43 37.56 -7.15 28.87
CA ASN A 43 37.30 -6.01 27.98
C ASN A 43 35.87 -5.46 28.12
N MET A 44 35.16 -5.82 29.21
CA MET A 44 33.75 -5.47 29.39
C MET A 44 33.51 -3.95 29.48
N PHE A 45 34.47 -3.17 30.00
CA PHE A 45 34.35 -1.71 30.04
C PHE A 45 34.32 -1.09 28.65
N ASP A 46 35.28 -1.42 27.79
CA ASP A 46 35.31 -0.94 26.40
C ASP A 46 34.03 -1.38 25.68
N TYR A 47 33.66 -2.65 25.84
CA TYR A 47 32.46 -3.25 25.24
C TYR A 47 31.16 -2.54 25.63
N ASN A 48 30.98 -2.19 26.92
CA ASN A 48 29.75 -1.58 27.43
C ASN A 48 29.69 -0.06 27.19
N THR A 49 30.84 0.64 27.23
CA THR A 49 30.87 2.11 27.11
C THR A 49 30.81 2.59 25.67
N ARG A 50 31.47 1.88 24.75
CA ARG A 50 31.54 2.22 23.32
C ARG A 50 30.53 1.43 22.49
N GLY A 51 30.04 0.32 23.03
CA GLY A 51 29.20 -0.63 22.31
C GLY A 51 30.05 -1.63 21.51
N TYR A 52 29.50 -2.84 21.38
CA TYR A 52 30.23 -3.96 20.78
C TYR A 52 30.52 -3.78 19.30
N ASN A 53 29.66 -3.06 18.56
CA ASN A 53 29.84 -2.87 17.13
C ASN A 53 31.09 -2.04 16.82
N GLU A 54 31.26 -0.91 17.51
CA GLU A 54 32.43 -0.05 17.37
C GLU A 54 33.71 -0.76 17.80
N CYS A 55 33.66 -1.52 18.90
CA CYS A 55 34.79 -2.32 19.36
C CYS A 55 35.21 -3.36 18.31
N TYR A 56 34.25 -4.05 17.68
CA TYR A 56 34.57 -5.05 16.66
C TYR A 56 35.19 -4.43 15.41
N ASP A 57 34.73 -3.27 14.95
CA ASP A 57 35.31 -2.59 13.79
C ASP A 57 36.76 -2.15 14.05
N GLU A 58 37.03 -1.58 15.23
CA GLU A 58 38.40 -1.20 15.62
C GLU A 58 39.29 -2.43 15.78
N TRP A 59 38.84 -3.45 16.51
CA TRP A 59 39.64 -4.64 16.79
C TRP A 59 39.88 -5.46 15.54
N LYS A 60 38.92 -5.54 14.62
CA LYS A 60 39.14 -6.14 13.29
C LYS A 60 40.23 -5.40 12.53
N THR A 61 40.20 -4.08 12.53
CA THR A 61 41.22 -3.25 11.85
C THR A 61 42.61 -3.46 12.46
N LYS A 62 42.69 -3.61 13.79
CA LYS A 62 43.96 -3.74 14.52
C LYS A 62 44.55 -5.14 14.55
N TYR A 63 43.72 -6.17 14.66
CA TYR A 63 44.13 -7.56 14.93
C TYR A 63 43.80 -8.51 13.77
N GLY A 64 43.12 -8.05 12.72
CA GLY A 64 42.75 -8.84 11.55
C GLY A 64 41.39 -9.52 11.66
N ARG A 65 41.13 -10.47 10.75
CA ARG A 65 39.81 -11.12 10.60
C ARG A 65 39.47 -12.15 11.68
N VAL A 66 40.44 -12.56 12.48
CA VAL A 66 40.28 -13.50 13.61
C VAL A 66 40.96 -12.89 14.83
N PHE A 67 40.16 -12.51 15.84
CA PHE A 67 40.67 -11.90 17.06
C PHE A 67 39.86 -12.35 18.28
N GLY A 68 40.42 -12.16 19.47
CA GLY A 68 39.86 -12.64 20.72
C GLY A 68 39.69 -11.53 21.75
N TYR A 69 38.70 -11.64 22.61
CA TYR A 69 38.47 -10.71 23.72
C TYR A 69 37.84 -11.44 24.91
N TYR A 70 37.77 -10.77 26.06
CA TYR A 70 37.19 -11.35 27.27
C TYR A 70 36.02 -10.50 27.78
N LEU A 71 34.90 -11.13 28.14
CA LEU A 71 33.86 -10.49 28.95
C LEU A 71 33.96 -11.05 30.37
N GLY A 72 34.40 -10.21 31.31
CA GLY A 72 34.86 -10.73 32.59
C GLY A 72 36.02 -11.70 32.36
N ALA A 73 35.92 -12.90 32.93
CA ALA A 73 36.88 -13.99 32.77
C ALA A 73 36.53 -14.98 31.65
N LYS A 74 35.50 -14.69 30.84
CA LYS A 74 35.04 -15.57 29.76
C LYS A 74 35.68 -15.19 28.41
N PRO A 75 36.40 -16.11 27.74
CA PRO A 75 37.00 -15.85 26.43
C PRO A 75 35.98 -15.94 25.29
N PHE A 76 36.13 -15.05 24.31
CA PHE A 76 35.39 -15.03 23.05
C PHE A 76 36.36 -14.87 21.88
N ILE A 77 36.06 -15.51 20.75
CA ILE A 77 36.78 -15.34 19.48
C ILE A 77 35.79 -14.79 18.45
N VAL A 78 36.14 -13.70 17.78
CA VAL A 78 35.37 -13.14 16.67
C VAL A 78 35.98 -13.61 15.36
N VAL A 79 35.15 -14.15 14.46
CA VAL A 79 35.58 -14.63 13.15
C VAL A 79 34.84 -13.89 12.04
N THR A 80 35.60 -13.19 11.19
CA THR A 80 35.11 -12.52 9.96
C THR A 80 35.78 -13.05 8.70
N ASP A 81 36.58 -14.12 8.81
CA ASP A 81 37.22 -14.79 7.68
C ASP A 81 36.22 -15.75 7.00
N PRO A 82 35.86 -15.54 5.72
CA PRO A 82 34.84 -16.36 5.05
C PRO A 82 35.19 -17.85 4.97
N GLU A 83 36.46 -18.21 4.80
CA GLU A 83 36.87 -19.62 4.69
C GLU A 83 36.75 -20.34 6.04
N LEU A 84 37.16 -19.68 7.12
CA LEU A 84 36.95 -20.20 8.46
C LEU A 84 35.46 -20.28 8.83
N LEU A 85 34.65 -19.30 8.42
CA LEU A 85 33.20 -19.35 8.62
C LEU A 85 32.55 -20.54 7.91
N LYS A 86 32.94 -20.84 6.66
CA LYS A 86 32.48 -22.05 5.95
C LYS A 86 32.86 -23.32 6.67
N LEU A 87 34.07 -23.40 7.22
CA LEU A 87 34.49 -24.56 8.01
C LEU A 87 33.60 -24.72 9.24
N ILE A 88 33.47 -23.67 10.05
CA ILE A 88 32.73 -23.70 11.32
C ILE A 88 31.23 -23.97 11.11
N GLN A 89 30.61 -23.32 10.14
CA GLN A 89 29.15 -23.33 10.00
C GLN A 89 28.64 -24.44 9.07
N ILE A 90 29.48 -24.96 8.16
CA ILE A 90 29.06 -25.89 7.09
C ILE A 90 29.90 -27.17 7.09
N LYS A 91 31.19 -27.09 6.76
CA LYS A 91 32.02 -28.28 6.46
C LYS A 91 32.27 -29.13 7.72
N GLU A 92 32.68 -28.50 8.80
CA GLU A 92 33.05 -29.14 10.07
C GLU A 92 31.99 -28.94 11.16
N PHE A 93 30.74 -28.69 10.77
CA PHE A 93 29.65 -28.32 11.68
C PHE A 93 29.48 -29.27 12.88
N HIS A 94 29.81 -30.55 12.74
CA HIS A 94 29.69 -31.52 13.81
C HIS A 94 30.56 -31.17 15.04
N HIS A 95 31.74 -30.59 14.82
CA HIS A 95 32.63 -30.07 15.86
C HIS A 95 32.18 -28.73 16.45
N PHE A 96 31.27 -28.03 15.76
CA PHE A 96 30.78 -26.70 16.13
C PHE A 96 29.26 -26.68 16.34
N SER A 97 28.63 -27.83 16.62
CA SER A 97 27.16 -27.94 16.63
C SER A 97 26.47 -27.21 17.80
N HIS A 98 27.26 -26.80 18.79
CA HIS A 98 26.83 -26.16 20.03
C HIS A 98 26.69 -24.65 19.85
N ARG A 99 25.61 -24.08 20.41
CA ARG A 99 25.40 -22.63 20.51
C ARG A 99 25.65 -22.21 21.96
N PRO A 100 26.76 -21.51 22.26
CA PRO A 100 27.16 -21.28 23.64
C PRO A 100 26.27 -20.26 24.36
N TYR A 101 26.21 -20.38 25.68
CA TYR A 101 25.61 -19.36 26.54
C TYR A 101 26.60 -18.28 26.88
N ILE A 102 26.24 -17.02 26.66
CA ILE A 102 27.07 -15.88 27.08
C ILE A 102 27.44 -16.02 28.57
N ILE A 103 26.47 -16.41 29.41
CA ILE A 103 26.59 -16.57 30.87
C ILE A 103 26.43 -18.06 31.23
N PRO A 104 27.32 -18.66 32.04
CA PRO A 104 27.12 -20.02 32.55
C PRO A 104 25.76 -20.17 33.26
N GLY A 105 24.91 -21.09 32.79
CA GLY A 105 23.52 -21.26 33.26
C GLY A 105 22.46 -20.45 32.50
N GLY A 106 22.87 -19.64 31.50
CA GLY A 106 21.98 -18.87 30.63
C GLY A 106 21.56 -17.49 31.17
N ILE A 107 20.94 -16.70 30.27
CA ILE A 107 20.22 -15.46 30.61
C ILE A 107 18.98 -15.82 31.42
N TYR A 108 18.28 -16.88 30.98
CA TYR A 108 17.16 -17.51 31.68
C TYR A 108 17.70 -18.59 32.60
N ARG A 109 17.63 -18.36 33.91
CA ARG A 109 18.07 -19.36 34.90
C ARG A 109 17.02 -20.45 35.10
N ASN A 110 15.73 -20.17 34.89
CA ASN A 110 14.70 -21.20 34.93
C ASN A 110 15.01 -22.30 33.89
N TRP A 111 15.34 -23.50 34.40
CA TRP A 111 15.83 -24.62 33.61
C TRP A 111 14.89 -25.04 32.47
N LYS A 112 13.60 -24.68 32.55
CA LYS A 112 12.61 -24.94 31.49
C LYS A 112 12.99 -24.24 30.18
N TYR A 113 13.61 -23.06 30.24
CA TYR A 113 14.10 -22.34 29.06
C TYR A 113 15.28 -23.04 28.37
N HIS A 114 16.01 -23.91 29.08
CA HIS A 114 17.11 -24.67 28.49
C HIS A 114 16.60 -25.77 27.54
N GLN A 115 15.29 -26.02 27.54
CA GLN A 115 14.62 -27.00 26.68
C GLN A 115 14.21 -26.43 25.30
N MET A 116 14.47 -25.15 25.03
CA MET A 116 14.20 -24.52 23.73
C MET A 116 15.07 -25.09 22.62
N VAL A 117 14.54 -25.20 21.40
CA VAL A 117 15.27 -25.65 20.19
C VAL A 117 16.52 -24.79 19.90
N THR A 118 16.51 -23.53 20.32
CA THR A 118 17.65 -22.61 20.17
C THR A 118 18.79 -22.91 21.15
N ARG A 119 18.55 -23.72 22.19
CA ARG A 119 19.45 -23.96 23.33
C ARG A 119 19.89 -25.42 23.48
N VAL A 120 19.01 -26.38 23.21
CA VAL A 120 19.37 -27.81 23.31
C VAL A 120 20.54 -28.16 22.37
N GLU A 121 21.29 -29.20 22.73
CA GLU A 121 22.53 -29.59 22.07
C GLU A 121 22.41 -30.91 21.31
N SER A 122 23.35 -31.11 20.36
CA SER A 122 23.64 -32.36 19.69
C SER A 122 22.38 -33.12 19.21
N PHE A 123 22.20 -34.36 19.69
CA PHE A 123 21.09 -35.24 19.32
C PHE A 123 19.72 -34.66 19.71
N ARG A 124 19.60 -34.00 20.88
CA ARG A 124 18.31 -33.46 21.33
C ARG A 124 17.86 -32.29 20.45
N TRP A 125 18.79 -31.43 20.05
CA TRP A 125 18.52 -30.39 19.07
C TRP A 125 18.04 -30.96 17.74
N LYS A 126 18.76 -31.95 17.19
CA LYS A 126 18.39 -32.57 15.92
C LYS A 126 16.97 -33.13 15.99
N LYS A 127 16.62 -33.82 17.09
CA LYS A 127 15.27 -34.34 17.33
C LYS A 127 14.21 -33.23 17.36
N MET A 128 14.41 -32.20 18.19
CA MET A 128 13.49 -31.06 18.29
C MET A 128 13.29 -30.37 16.94
N ARG A 129 14.39 -30.15 16.22
CA ARG A 129 14.39 -29.51 14.89
C ARG A 129 13.61 -30.35 13.88
N THR A 130 13.75 -31.67 13.89
CA THR A 130 12.98 -32.58 13.01
C THR A 130 11.48 -32.50 13.28
N ILE A 131 11.05 -32.32 14.52
CA ILE A 131 9.63 -32.23 14.88
C ILE A 131 9.01 -30.90 14.43
N LEU A 132 9.72 -29.79 14.58
CA LEU A 132 9.20 -28.44 14.27
C LEU A 132 9.30 -28.08 12.78
N SER A 133 10.30 -28.59 12.05
CA SER A 133 10.55 -28.19 10.66
C SER A 133 9.39 -28.40 9.67
N PRO A 134 8.55 -29.46 9.78
CA PRO A 134 7.42 -29.67 8.87
C PRO A 134 6.41 -28.51 8.80
N TRP A 135 6.26 -27.71 9.86
CA TRP A 135 5.37 -26.54 9.85
C TRP A 135 5.84 -25.45 8.87
N PHE A 136 7.15 -25.36 8.61
CA PHE A 136 7.72 -24.40 7.66
C PHE A 136 7.76 -24.92 6.21
N SER A 137 7.08 -26.04 5.92
CA SER A 137 6.98 -26.59 4.57
C SER A 137 6.10 -25.73 3.67
N SER A 138 6.30 -25.83 2.35
CA SER A 138 5.54 -25.03 1.37
C SER A 138 4.02 -25.25 1.48
N SER A 139 3.57 -26.48 1.77
CA SER A 139 2.15 -26.80 1.91
C SER A 139 1.53 -26.15 3.15
N GLN A 140 2.25 -26.13 4.27
CA GLN A 140 1.80 -25.45 5.48
C GLN A 140 1.80 -23.94 5.31
N LEU A 141 2.85 -23.37 4.72
CA LEU A 141 2.90 -21.94 4.41
C LEU A 141 1.73 -21.49 3.51
N LYS A 142 1.40 -22.28 2.48
CA LYS A 142 0.20 -22.05 1.65
C LYS A 142 -1.09 -22.01 2.47
N SER A 143 -1.22 -22.91 3.45
CA SER A 143 -2.43 -23.00 4.28
C SER A 143 -2.59 -21.86 5.28
N VAL A 144 -1.51 -21.15 5.64
CA VAL A 144 -1.57 -20.03 6.60
C VAL A 144 -1.71 -18.66 5.94
N VAL A 145 -1.49 -18.52 4.62
CA VAL A 145 -1.66 -17.24 3.90
C VAL A 145 -3.03 -16.58 4.15
N PRO A 146 -4.17 -17.29 4.11
CA PRO A 146 -5.46 -16.66 4.42
C PRO A 146 -5.52 -16.08 5.84
N ILE A 147 -4.88 -16.73 6.81
CA ILE A 147 -4.82 -16.27 8.20
C ILE A 147 -3.98 -15.00 8.30
N ILE A 148 -2.78 -15.01 7.68
CA ILE A 148 -1.91 -13.84 7.62
C ILE A 148 -2.66 -12.65 6.98
N ASN A 149 -3.34 -12.88 5.85
CA ASN A 149 -4.11 -11.84 5.16
C ASN A 149 -5.18 -11.21 6.04
N VAL A 150 -5.91 -12.00 6.85
CA VAL A 150 -6.92 -11.48 7.81
C VAL A 150 -6.26 -10.62 8.89
N CYS A 151 -5.09 -11.01 9.40
CA CYS A 151 -4.37 -10.22 10.40
C CYS A 151 -3.88 -8.90 9.80
N ILE A 152 -3.42 -8.93 8.55
CA ILE A 152 -3.01 -7.73 7.81
C ILE A 152 -4.21 -6.81 7.55
N ASP A 153 -5.37 -7.34 7.14
CA ASP A 153 -6.58 -6.52 6.91
C ASP A 153 -7.02 -5.79 8.18
N HIS A 154 -6.92 -6.44 9.33
CA HIS A 154 -7.18 -5.80 10.62
C HIS A 154 -6.18 -4.69 10.93
N MET A 155 -4.88 -4.92 10.70
CA MET A 155 -3.85 -3.89 10.86
C MET A 155 -4.08 -2.71 9.90
N MET A 156 -4.44 -2.98 8.63
CA MET A 156 -4.74 -1.95 7.62
C MET A 156 -5.92 -1.08 8.03
N ALA A 157 -7.01 -1.65 8.57
CA ALA A 157 -8.13 -0.86 9.07
C ALA A 157 -7.71 0.09 10.23
N LYS A 158 -6.79 -0.35 11.09
CA LYS A 158 -6.23 0.50 12.15
C LYS A 158 -5.28 1.56 11.59
N LEU A 159 -4.51 1.22 10.57
CA LEU A 159 -3.63 2.15 9.88
C LEU A 159 -4.45 3.27 9.24
N GLU A 160 -5.53 2.93 8.53
CA GLU A 160 -6.49 3.87 7.95
C GLU A 160 -7.09 4.79 9.01
N ALA A 161 -7.54 4.24 10.14
CA ALA A 161 -8.08 5.04 11.25
C ALA A 161 -7.05 6.03 11.83
N ASN A 162 -5.81 5.60 12.08
CA ASN A 162 -4.76 6.51 12.60
C ASN A 162 -4.34 7.56 11.56
N ALA A 163 -4.31 7.19 10.28
CA ALA A 163 -3.91 8.09 9.22
C ALA A 163 -5.00 9.12 8.86
N GLY A 164 -6.29 8.78 9.06
CA GLY A 164 -7.43 9.69 8.86
C GLY A 164 -7.47 10.87 9.83
N ASP A 165 -6.83 10.76 11.00
CA ASP A 165 -6.74 11.82 12.01
C ASP A 165 -5.68 12.89 11.67
N GLY A 166 -4.84 12.66 10.66
CA GLY A 166 -3.81 13.61 10.19
C GLY A 166 -2.64 13.86 11.16
N HIS A 167 -2.54 13.10 12.25
CA HIS A 167 -1.48 13.19 13.26
C HIS A 167 -0.41 12.12 13.07
N ASP A 168 0.84 12.44 13.44
CA ASP A 168 1.94 11.47 13.48
C ASP A 168 1.64 10.37 14.50
N PHE A 169 1.80 9.10 14.11
CA PHE A 169 1.65 7.95 14.98
C PHE A 169 2.81 6.96 14.81
N ASN A 170 3.04 6.17 15.85
CA ASN A 170 4.08 5.15 15.84
C ASN A 170 3.58 3.86 15.18
N ILE A 171 3.91 3.65 13.90
CA ILE A 171 3.54 2.44 13.15
C ILE A 171 4.13 1.15 13.75
N TYR A 172 5.24 1.24 14.51
CA TYR A 172 5.90 0.07 15.08
C TYR A 172 4.97 -0.72 16.01
N SER A 173 4.14 -0.04 16.80
CA SER A 173 3.15 -0.71 17.68
C SER A 173 2.11 -1.50 16.88
N LEU A 174 1.70 -1.00 15.70
CA LEU A 174 0.77 -1.71 14.81
C LEU A 174 1.41 -2.96 14.21
N LEU A 175 2.69 -2.84 13.81
CA LEU A 175 3.47 -3.97 13.28
C LEU A 175 3.69 -5.05 14.36
N GLU A 176 3.96 -4.66 15.60
CA GLU A 176 4.07 -5.58 16.74
C GLU A 176 2.74 -6.30 17.01
N GLY A 177 1.61 -5.59 16.95
CA GLY A 177 0.29 -6.20 17.10
C GLY A 177 0.01 -7.22 15.98
N LEU A 178 0.32 -6.85 14.74
CA LEU A 178 0.16 -7.71 13.58
C LEU A 178 0.97 -9.01 13.67
N THR A 179 2.26 -8.93 14.01
CA THR A 179 3.14 -10.10 14.02
C THR A 179 2.80 -11.06 15.17
N MET A 180 2.38 -10.52 16.32
CA MET A 180 1.86 -11.33 17.44
C MET A 180 0.57 -12.07 17.03
N ASP A 181 -0.41 -11.36 16.48
CA ASP A 181 -1.68 -11.95 16.06
C ASP A 181 -1.48 -13.02 14.96
N THR A 182 -0.55 -12.75 14.05
CA THR A 182 -0.20 -13.66 12.96
C THR A 182 0.39 -14.97 13.49
N ILE A 183 1.34 -14.93 14.44
CA ILE A 183 1.90 -16.17 14.99
C ILE A 183 0.89 -16.92 15.86
N ASP A 184 0.09 -16.21 16.66
CA ASP A 184 -0.90 -16.83 17.55
C ASP A 184 -1.97 -17.60 16.76
N ARG A 185 -2.50 -17.00 15.70
CA ARG A 185 -3.51 -17.64 14.84
C ARG A 185 -2.90 -18.72 13.94
N SER A 186 -1.68 -18.51 13.43
CA SER A 186 -1.09 -19.44 12.45
C SER A 186 -0.40 -20.65 13.09
N ALA A 187 0.41 -20.47 14.13
CA ALA A 187 1.20 -21.55 14.74
C ALA A 187 0.47 -22.23 15.91
N PHE A 188 -0.39 -21.52 16.63
CA PHE A 188 -1.04 -22.02 17.84
C PHE A 188 -2.58 -22.12 17.73
N SER A 189 -3.16 -21.61 16.64
CA SER A 189 -4.62 -21.49 16.40
C SER A 189 -5.36 -20.84 17.56
N ILE A 190 -4.75 -19.84 18.17
CA ILE A 190 -5.35 -19.01 19.21
C ILE A 190 -6.00 -17.82 18.51
N ARG A 191 -7.29 -17.61 18.73
CA ARG A 191 -7.93 -16.35 18.33
C ARG A 191 -7.59 -15.32 19.38
N THR A 192 -6.92 -14.25 18.96
CA THR A 192 -6.59 -13.13 19.83
C THR A 192 -7.17 -11.85 19.23
N ASP A 193 -7.63 -10.96 20.09
CA ASP A 193 -7.96 -9.57 19.74
C ASP A 193 -6.78 -8.66 20.12
N ILE A 194 -5.55 -9.19 20.01
CA ILE A 194 -4.33 -8.56 20.54
C ILE A 194 -4.01 -7.25 19.83
N GLN A 195 -4.42 -7.13 18.56
CA GLN A 195 -4.31 -5.88 17.82
C GLN A 195 -5.19 -4.79 18.45
N ASP A 196 -6.40 -5.12 18.92
CA ASP A 196 -7.31 -4.16 19.55
C ASP A 196 -6.96 -3.86 21.00
N GLN A 197 -6.50 -4.88 21.73
CA GLN A 197 -6.13 -4.80 23.15
C GLN A 197 -4.61 -4.75 23.34
N PHE A 198 -3.92 -3.98 22.50
CA PHE A 198 -2.46 -3.95 22.49
C PHE A 198 -1.87 -3.24 23.71
N GLU A 199 -2.44 -2.10 24.09
CA GLU A 199 -1.98 -1.32 25.25
C GLU A 199 -2.37 -1.97 26.58
N GLY A 200 -1.41 -2.05 27.51
CA GLY A 200 -1.61 -2.64 28.84
C GLY A 200 -1.79 -4.15 28.85
N ASN A 201 -1.54 -4.83 27.72
CA ASN A 201 -1.67 -6.29 27.65
C ASN A 201 -0.51 -6.98 28.39
N PRO A 202 -0.80 -7.84 29.39
CA PRO A 202 0.24 -8.52 30.15
C PRO A 202 1.18 -9.39 29.31
N LEU A 203 0.67 -10.00 28.22
CA LEU A 203 1.48 -10.85 27.34
C LEU A 203 2.48 -10.01 26.53
N ILE A 204 2.06 -8.84 26.03
CA ILE A 204 2.93 -7.90 25.32
C ILE A 204 3.99 -7.34 26.27
N GLU A 205 3.58 -6.89 27.45
CA GLU A 205 4.50 -6.35 28.46
C GLU A 205 5.53 -7.40 28.91
N ALA A 206 5.10 -8.65 29.11
CA ALA A 206 6.02 -9.73 29.41
C ALA A 206 6.96 -10.04 28.26
N THR A 207 6.47 -10.05 27.01
CA THR A 207 7.31 -10.31 25.84
C THR A 207 8.35 -9.19 25.66
N ARG A 208 7.97 -7.91 25.73
CA ARG A 208 8.91 -6.77 25.74
C ARG A 208 9.88 -6.82 26.91
N GLY A 209 9.40 -7.26 28.07
CA GLY A 209 10.21 -7.43 29.27
C GLY A 209 11.30 -8.49 29.15
N VAL A 210 11.23 -9.43 28.19
CA VAL A 210 12.33 -10.38 27.90
C VAL A 210 13.53 -9.66 27.27
N PHE A 211 13.29 -8.62 26.48
CA PHE A 211 14.31 -7.88 25.74
C PHE A 211 14.85 -6.66 26.51
N SER A 212 14.40 -6.45 27.75
CA SER A 212 14.77 -5.31 28.61
C SER A 212 15.89 -5.65 29.62
N ILE A 213 16.72 -4.66 29.98
CA ILE A 213 17.80 -4.79 30.98
C ILE A 213 17.22 -4.87 32.41
N LYS A 214 17.68 -5.84 33.22
CA LYS A 214 17.18 -6.15 34.57
C LYS A 214 18.29 -6.13 35.64
N PRO A 215 17.95 -5.94 36.94
CA PRO A 215 18.92 -6.07 38.03
C PRO A 215 19.64 -7.43 38.10
N SER A 216 18.99 -8.51 37.65
CA SER A 216 19.61 -9.82 37.48
C SER A 216 20.83 -9.80 36.55
N ASP A 217 20.87 -8.84 35.61
CA ASP A 217 21.96 -8.69 34.64
C ASP A 217 23.24 -8.19 35.31
N PHE A 218 23.14 -7.46 36.42
CA PHE A 218 24.29 -7.09 37.24
C PHE A 218 24.93 -8.32 37.90
N LEU A 219 24.12 -9.19 38.51
CA LEU A 219 24.62 -10.44 39.10
C LEU A 219 25.17 -11.40 38.05
N ALA A 220 24.57 -11.40 36.86
CA ALA A 220 25.03 -12.19 35.73
C ALA A 220 26.36 -11.65 35.17
N SER A 221 26.54 -10.33 35.12
CA SER A 221 27.82 -9.67 34.80
C SER A 221 28.89 -9.95 35.86
N LEU A 222 28.51 -9.97 37.14
CA LEU A 222 29.41 -10.35 38.24
C LEU A 222 29.85 -11.81 38.12
N LEU A 223 28.97 -12.71 37.70
CA LEU A 223 29.31 -14.11 37.45
C LEU A 223 30.32 -14.27 36.30
N LEU A 224 30.18 -13.47 35.23
CA LEU A 224 31.19 -13.43 34.16
C LEU A 224 32.53 -12.94 34.68
N CYS A 225 32.53 -11.92 35.53
CA CYS A 225 33.75 -11.35 36.10
C CYS A 225 34.39 -12.28 37.15
N LEU A 226 33.61 -12.92 38.02
CA LEU A 226 34.07 -13.67 39.20
C LEU A 226 33.49 -15.11 39.24
N PRO A 227 33.76 -15.96 38.23
CA PRO A 227 33.21 -17.32 38.14
C PRO A 227 33.64 -18.25 39.29
N GLU A 228 34.74 -17.93 39.97
CA GLU A 228 35.22 -18.64 41.16
C GLU A 228 34.20 -18.59 42.32
N PHE A 229 33.36 -17.54 42.35
CA PHE A 229 32.29 -17.36 43.34
C PHE A 229 30.92 -17.80 42.82
N SER A 230 30.90 -18.61 41.76
CA SER A 230 29.66 -19.04 41.08
C SER A 230 28.62 -19.61 42.03
N VAL A 231 28.99 -20.40 43.03
CA VAL A 231 28.05 -20.97 44.02
C VAL A 231 27.26 -19.86 44.73
N ILE A 232 27.95 -18.87 45.29
CA ILE A 232 27.33 -17.77 46.06
C ILE A 232 26.52 -16.87 45.13
N ILE A 233 27.11 -16.47 44.00
CA ILE A 233 26.43 -15.60 43.02
C ILE A 233 25.18 -16.29 42.47
N ASN A 234 25.23 -17.60 42.24
CA ASN A 234 24.07 -18.35 41.83
C ASN A 234 23.01 -18.36 42.94
N ILE A 235 23.33 -18.57 44.22
CA ILE A 235 22.32 -18.48 45.30
C ILE A 235 21.66 -17.09 45.33
N LEU A 236 22.44 -16.01 45.20
CA LEU A 236 21.89 -14.65 45.17
C LEU A 236 20.96 -14.42 43.96
N ARG A 237 21.34 -14.95 42.80
CA ARG A 237 20.51 -14.93 41.60
C ARG A 237 19.23 -15.77 41.77
N ASP A 238 19.25 -16.91 42.47
CA ASP A 238 18.04 -17.72 42.78
C ASP A 238 17.06 -16.88 43.61
N ILE A 239 17.58 -16.24 44.66
CA ILE A 239 16.79 -15.42 45.57
C ILE A 239 16.19 -14.23 44.81
N SER A 240 16.98 -13.55 43.98
CA SER A 240 16.51 -12.42 43.17
C SER A 240 15.38 -12.81 42.23
N GLU A 241 15.48 -13.96 41.56
CA GLU A 241 14.45 -14.43 40.64
C GLU A 241 13.20 -14.93 41.39
N TRP A 242 13.38 -15.64 42.49
CA TRP A 242 12.27 -16.05 43.35
C TRP A 242 11.48 -14.83 43.86
N PHE A 243 12.17 -13.77 44.29
CA PHE A 243 11.51 -12.52 44.68
C PHE A 243 10.75 -11.90 43.48
N SER A 244 11.34 -11.88 42.28
CA SER A 244 10.68 -11.36 41.07
C SER A 244 9.43 -12.17 40.68
N ASP A 245 9.49 -13.50 40.81
CA ASP A 245 8.35 -14.40 40.57
C ASP A 245 7.27 -14.21 41.64
N TYR A 246 7.65 -14.09 42.92
CA TYR A 246 6.72 -13.92 44.05
C TYR A 246 5.88 -12.62 43.93
N PHE A 247 6.50 -11.53 43.50
CA PHE A 247 5.81 -10.25 43.27
C PHE A 247 5.13 -10.14 41.89
N GLY A 248 5.15 -11.21 41.07
CA GLY A 248 4.52 -11.21 39.75
C GLY A 248 5.23 -10.37 38.69
N ASN A 249 6.43 -9.87 38.97
CA ASN A 249 7.21 -8.99 38.08
C ASN A 249 8.09 -9.78 37.09
N SER A 250 7.95 -11.10 37.02
CA SER A 250 8.77 -11.95 36.18
C SER A 250 8.16 -12.16 34.81
N SER A 251 8.72 -11.48 33.80
CA SER A 251 8.40 -11.70 32.38
C SER A 251 8.46 -13.18 32.00
N HIS A 252 9.49 -13.89 32.48
CA HIS A 252 9.71 -15.29 32.17
C HIS A 252 8.68 -16.21 32.86
N GLY A 253 8.35 -15.91 34.11
CA GLY A 253 7.30 -16.62 34.83
C GLY A 253 5.95 -16.48 34.14
N LEU A 254 5.61 -15.28 33.68
CA LEU A 254 4.36 -15.01 32.97
C LEU A 254 4.29 -15.75 31.62
N LEU A 255 5.37 -15.73 30.83
CA LEU A 255 5.43 -16.44 29.55
C LEU A 255 5.36 -17.96 29.71
N LEU A 256 6.03 -18.52 30.73
CA LEU A 256 5.90 -19.94 31.07
C LEU A 256 4.48 -20.31 31.48
N LYS A 257 3.79 -19.43 32.22
CA LYS A 257 2.39 -19.62 32.60
C LYS A 257 1.49 -19.57 31.36
N ALA A 258 1.67 -18.58 30.49
CA ALA A 258 0.93 -18.45 29.23
C ALA A 258 1.13 -19.68 28.34
N GLY A 259 2.38 -20.10 28.12
CA GLY A 259 2.69 -21.32 27.35
C GLY A 259 2.08 -22.58 27.96
N ARG A 260 1.99 -22.68 29.29
CA ARG A 260 1.29 -23.77 29.96
C ARG A 260 -0.22 -23.72 29.71
N THR A 261 -0.85 -22.56 29.86
CA THR A 261 -2.28 -22.37 29.58
C THR A 261 -2.62 -22.73 28.14
N ILE A 262 -1.79 -22.34 27.17
CA ILE A 262 -1.96 -22.70 25.76
C ILE A 262 -1.95 -24.22 25.57
N LEU A 263 -0.99 -24.91 26.20
CA LEU A 263 -0.91 -26.38 26.14
C LEU A 263 -2.13 -27.03 26.81
N ASP A 264 -2.52 -26.58 28.00
CA ASP A 264 -3.65 -27.13 28.75
C ASP A 264 -4.96 -26.99 27.99
N ASN A 265 -5.26 -25.79 27.49
CA ASN A 265 -6.46 -25.53 26.67
C ASN A 265 -6.50 -26.44 25.44
N ARG A 266 -5.36 -26.69 24.78
CA ARG A 266 -5.29 -27.59 23.64
C ARG A 266 -5.56 -29.04 24.03
N LEU A 267 -4.99 -29.51 25.14
CA LEU A 267 -5.21 -30.87 25.63
C LEU A 267 -6.67 -31.07 26.08
N GLU A 268 -7.29 -30.06 26.68
CA GLU A 268 -8.72 -30.08 27.02
C GLU A 268 -9.61 -30.14 25.78
N ALA A 269 -9.34 -29.31 24.76
CA ALA A 269 -10.09 -29.35 23.50
C ALA A 269 -10.03 -30.74 22.84
N ILE A 270 -8.86 -31.38 22.82
CA ILE A 270 -8.68 -32.75 22.31
C ILE A 270 -9.49 -33.76 23.13
N ARG A 271 -9.55 -33.61 24.46
CA ARG A 271 -10.32 -34.52 25.35
C ARG A 271 -11.84 -34.36 25.19
N SER A 272 -12.32 -33.14 24.91
CA SER A 272 -13.75 -32.86 24.74
C SER A 272 -14.33 -33.36 23.41
N GLN A 273 -13.49 -33.68 22.43
CA GLN A 273 -13.91 -34.17 21.11
C GLN A 273 -13.89 -35.71 21.06
N THR A 274 -14.85 -36.36 21.73
CA THR A 274 -15.20 -37.76 21.47
C THR A 274 -16.24 -37.84 20.34
N ASN A 275 -15.86 -38.51 19.23
CA ASN A 275 -16.74 -39.03 18.17
C ASN A 275 -17.51 -38.05 17.25
N ASP A 276 -16.85 -37.09 16.59
CA ASP A 276 -17.33 -36.67 15.27
C ASP A 276 -16.19 -36.39 14.30
N MET A 277 -16.13 -37.19 13.23
CA MET A 277 -15.17 -37.02 12.15
C MET A 277 -15.72 -36.02 11.13
N SER A 278 -15.17 -34.80 11.09
CA SER A 278 -15.04 -34.00 9.85
C SER A 278 -14.50 -32.60 10.15
N GLY A 279 -13.17 -32.51 10.24
CA GLY A 279 -12.43 -31.25 10.16
C GLY A 279 -11.13 -31.49 9.40
N ALA A 280 -11.21 -32.03 8.18
CA ALA A 280 -10.05 -32.17 7.32
C ALA A 280 -9.53 -30.77 6.95
N GLY A 281 -8.40 -30.35 7.53
CA GLY A 281 -7.62 -29.25 6.97
C GLY A 281 -6.85 -28.41 7.99
N ARG A 282 -5.55 -28.75 8.14
CA ARG A 282 -4.43 -27.98 8.74
C ARG A 282 -4.00 -28.43 10.15
N LYS A 283 -2.78 -28.99 10.24
CA LYS A 283 -2.06 -29.24 11.49
C LYS A 283 -1.19 -28.03 11.82
N ASP A 284 -1.55 -27.27 12.85
CA ASP A 284 -0.74 -26.17 13.36
C ASP A 284 0.53 -26.66 14.10
N MET A 285 1.45 -25.75 14.45
CA MET A 285 2.72 -26.14 15.06
C MET A 285 2.53 -26.76 16.44
N LEU A 286 1.59 -26.24 17.23
CA LEU A 286 1.24 -26.81 18.53
C LEU A 286 0.78 -28.25 18.38
N GLN A 287 -0.05 -28.54 17.37
CA GLN A 287 -0.51 -29.90 17.10
C GLN A 287 0.64 -30.84 16.75
N LEU A 288 1.66 -30.39 15.99
CA LEU A 288 2.84 -31.21 15.73
C LEU A 288 3.61 -31.55 17.01
N MET A 289 3.69 -30.61 17.95
CA MET A 289 4.34 -30.84 19.24
C MET A 289 3.51 -31.76 20.14
N VAL A 290 2.18 -31.61 20.15
CA VAL A 290 1.26 -32.46 20.90
C VAL A 290 1.21 -33.88 20.33
N ASP A 291 1.23 -34.05 19.00
CA ASP A 291 1.31 -35.37 18.34
C ASP A 291 2.62 -36.11 18.72
N ALA A 292 3.68 -35.35 19.01
CA ALA A 292 4.96 -35.88 19.46
C ALA A 292 5.07 -35.98 20.99
N ARG A 293 4.02 -35.71 21.76
CA ARG A 293 4.04 -35.70 23.24
C ARG A 293 4.17 -37.12 23.80
N ASP A 294 4.97 -37.28 24.86
CA ASP A 294 5.07 -38.54 25.61
C ASP A 294 3.91 -38.70 26.60
N SER A 295 3.03 -39.68 26.38
CA SER A 295 1.83 -39.89 27.20
C SER A 295 2.09 -40.63 28.52
N ASN A 296 3.22 -41.33 28.67
CA ASN A 296 3.37 -42.34 29.72
C ASN A 296 4.35 -42.01 30.86
N GLY A 297 5.05 -40.88 30.82
CA GLY A 297 5.91 -40.45 31.95
C GLY A 297 6.93 -41.50 32.43
N SER A 298 7.27 -42.50 31.61
CA SER A 298 8.18 -43.57 31.98
C SER A 298 9.61 -43.15 31.69
N THR A 299 10.42 -43.07 32.75
CA THR A 299 11.89 -42.91 32.71
C THR A 299 12.61 -44.14 32.15
N ASP A 300 11.97 -44.89 31.24
CA ASP A 300 12.51 -46.14 30.73
C ASP A 300 13.31 -45.88 29.46
N ARG A 301 14.60 -46.19 29.50
CA ARG A 301 15.61 -45.92 28.46
C ARG A 301 15.51 -46.90 27.29
N GLY A 302 14.31 -47.21 26.83
CA GLY A 302 14.08 -48.20 25.76
C GLY A 302 12.96 -47.78 24.79
N THR A 303 13.34 -47.51 23.54
CA THR A 303 12.50 -47.57 22.32
C THR A 303 11.33 -46.59 22.16
N GLY A 304 11.60 -45.28 22.05
CA GLY A 304 10.62 -44.28 21.59
C GLY A 304 11.27 -43.05 20.94
N ASP A 305 11.74 -43.17 19.69
CA ASP A 305 12.61 -42.21 18.99
C ASP A 305 11.97 -40.82 18.68
N LYS A 306 10.70 -40.58 19.06
CA LYS A 306 9.91 -39.37 18.68
C LYS A 306 9.11 -38.67 19.80
N SER A 307 9.47 -38.79 21.09
CA SER A 307 8.69 -38.14 22.18
C SER A 307 9.23 -36.79 22.72
N LEU A 308 8.32 -35.85 23.04
CA LEU A 308 8.51 -34.55 23.70
C LEU A 308 7.83 -34.52 25.07
N THR A 309 8.45 -33.84 26.04
CA THR A 309 7.86 -33.57 27.35
C THR A 309 7.00 -32.29 27.34
N ASP A 310 6.05 -32.16 28.27
CA ASP A 310 5.26 -30.93 28.42
C ASP A 310 6.13 -29.68 28.55
N VAL A 311 7.24 -29.78 29.29
CA VAL A 311 8.17 -28.66 29.50
C VAL A 311 8.81 -28.24 28.18
N GLU A 312 9.18 -29.18 27.33
CA GLU A 312 9.72 -28.89 26.01
C GLU A 312 8.70 -28.26 25.07
N ILE A 313 7.45 -28.72 25.11
CA ILE A 313 6.37 -28.12 24.32
C ILE A 313 6.19 -26.67 24.74
N ILE A 314 6.06 -26.40 26.05
CA ILE A 314 5.91 -25.05 26.59
C ILE A 314 7.10 -24.16 26.21
N ALA A 315 8.33 -24.64 26.38
CA ALA A 315 9.52 -23.88 26.08
C ALA A 315 9.62 -23.52 24.58
N ASN A 316 9.23 -24.44 23.70
CA ASN A 316 9.27 -24.20 22.26
C ASN A 316 8.09 -23.35 21.77
N THR A 317 6.92 -23.40 22.40
CA THR A 317 5.83 -22.43 22.17
C THR A 317 6.34 -21.00 22.43
N ILE A 318 7.01 -20.78 23.56
CA ILE A 318 7.49 -19.45 23.95
C ILE A 318 8.57 -18.94 22.98
N VAL A 319 9.58 -19.75 22.65
CA VAL A 319 10.67 -19.28 21.78
C VAL A 319 10.19 -18.99 20.36
N VAL A 320 9.16 -19.71 19.87
CA VAL A 320 8.56 -19.45 18.56
C VAL A 320 7.74 -18.17 18.60
N HIS A 321 6.95 -17.97 19.66
CA HIS A 321 6.19 -16.74 19.87
C HIS A 321 7.12 -15.50 19.95
N GLU A 322 8.14 -15.53 20.81
CA GLU A 322 9.12 -14.44 20.96
C GLU A 322 9.82 -14.11 19.63
N ALA A 323 10.28 -15.13 18.89
CA ALA A 323 11.01 -14.93 17.65
C ALA A 323 10.12 -14.40 16.51
N ALA A 324 8.86 -14.82 16.45
CA ALA A 324 7.93 -14.40 15.40
C ALA A 324 7.24 -13.06 15.71
N TYR A 325 7.28 -12.59 16.96
CA TYR A 325 6.77 -11.28 17.34
C TYR A 325 7.74 -10.15 16.94
N GLU A 326 8.94 -10.13 17.53
CA GLU A 326 9.79 -8.94 17.51
C GLU A 326 10.59 -8.80 16.21
N SER A 327 11.06 -9.92 15.64
CA SER A 327 11.93 -9.89 14.46
C SER A 327 11.25 -9.34 13.19
N PRO A 328 10.07 -9.85 12.75
CA PRO A 328 9.38 -9.31 11.58
C PRO A 328 8.89 -7.88 11.77
N ALA A 329 8.46 -7.48 12.97
CA ALA A 329 8.03 -6.11 13.26
C ALA A 329 9.19 -5.11 13.07
N ASN A 330 10.37 -5.42 13.63
CA ASN A 330 11.57 -4.58 13.47
C ASN A 330 11.99 -4.44 12.02
N ILE A 331 12.08 -5.54 11.27
CA ILE A 331 12.52 -5.44 9.88
C ILE A 331 11.48 -4.74 9.01
N LEU A 332 10.18 -4.92 9.24
CA LEU A 332 9.13 -4.16 8.55
C LEU A 332 9.27 -2.67 8.81
N ALA A 333 9.55 -2.25 10.05
CA ALA A 333 9.80 -0.86 10.36
C ALA A 333 11.03 -0.30 9.63
N PHE A 334 12.14 -1.05 9.56
CA PHE A 334 13.31 -0.65 8.79
C PHE A 334 13.07 -0.63 7.27
N ILE A 335 12.25 -1.56 6.74
CA ILE A 335 11.84 -1.53 5.33
C ILE A 335 11.05 -0.26 5.06
N ILE A 336 10.02 0.03 5.86
CA ILE A 336 9.20 1.23 5.70
C ILE A 336 10.06 2.49 5.80
N HIS A 337 10.98 2.54 6.77
CA HIS A 337 11.95 3.63 6.89
C HIS A 337 12.78 3.80 5.61
N ASN A 338 13.32 2.71 5.04
CA ASN A 338 14.06 2.78 3.78
C ASN A 338 13.15 3.22 2.62
N LEU A 339 11.92 2.71 2.50
CA LEU A 339 11.02 3.10 1.42
C LEU A 339 10.67 4.60 1.46
N ILE A 340 10.47 5.17 2.65
CA ILE A 340 10.27 6.60 2.84
C ILE A 340 11.48 7.42 2.35
N GLN A 341 12.70 6.92 2.63
CA GLN A 341 13.96 7.59 2.24
C GLN A 341 14.32 7.39 0.75
N TYR A 342 13.74 6.40 0.06
CA TYR A 342 14.04 6.07 -1.33
C TYR A 342 12.76 5.93 -2.18
N PRO A 343 12.08 7.04 -2.52
CA PRO A 343 10.76 7.02 -3.17
C PRO A 343 10.78 6.40 -4.58
N ASP A 344 11.89 6.55 -5.31
CA ASP A 344 12.07 5.92 -6.62
C ASP A 344 12.04 4.39 -6.53
N ILE A 345 12.55 3.82 -5.44
CA ILE A 345 12.51 2.38 -5.18
C ILE A 345 11.10 1.99 -4.75
N GLN A 346 10.47 2.76 -3.87
CA GLN A 346 9.08 2.55 -3.46
C GLN A 346 8.13 2.48 -4.66
N ARG A 347 8.24 3.42 -5.61
CA ARG A 347 7.42 3.43 -6.82
C ARG A 347 7.59 2.16 -7.66
N LYS A 348 8.83 1.74 -7.89
CA LYS A 348 9.11 0.48 -8.62
C LYS A 348 8.56 -0.75 -7.91
N LEU A 349 8.49 -0.73 -6.57
CA LEU A 349 7.85 -1.79 -5.80
C LEU A 349 6.33 -1.78 -6.00
N CYS A 350 5.69 -0.60 -5.98
CA CYS A 350 4.27 -0.47 -6.33
C CYS A 350 4.02 -1.05 -7.73
N ASP A 351 4.80 -0.65 -8.73
CA ASP A 351 4.65 -1.14 -10.11
C ASP A 351 4.78 -2.68 -10.20
N GLU A 352 5.76 -3.26 -9.47
CA GLU A 352 5.94 -4.71 -9.40
C GLU A 352 4.72 -5.40 -8.74
N ILE A 353 4.28 -4.89 -7.59
CA ILE A 353 3.17 -5.44 -6.80
C ILE A 353 1.85 -5.34 -7.57
N ASP A 354 1.58 -4.17 -8.15
CA ASP A 354 0.39 -3.91 -8.95
C ASP A 354 0.39 -4.76 -10.21
N GLY A 355 1.52 -4.90 -10.90
CA GLY A 355 1.66 -5.77 -12.08
C GLY A 355 1.46 -7.27 -11.77
N LEU A 356 1.76 -7.72 -10.55
CA LEU A 356 1.49 -9.09 -10.11
C LEU A 356 0.04 -9.30 -9.69
N TYR A 357 -0.52 -8.35 -8.93
CA TYR A 357 -1.93 -8.40 -8.55
C TYR A 357 -2.83 -8.32 -9.79
N ALA A 358 -2.48 -7.48 -10.75
CA ALA A 358 -3.09 -7.38 -12.07
C ALA A 358 -3.24 -8.72 -12.79
N ARG A 359 -2.25 -9.61 -12.67
CA ARG A 359 -2.26 -10.91 -13.33
C ARG A 359 -3.09 -11.93 -12.56
N ASP A 360 -2.91 -11.98 -11.24
CA ASP A 360 -3.36 -13.10 -10.43
C ASP A 360 -4.61 -12.79 -9.56
N GLY A 361 -4.93 -11.51 -9.35
CA GLY A 361 -6.14 -10.99 -8.70
C GLY A 361 -6.24 -11.24 -7.19
N ARG A 362 -5.15 -11.67 -6.55
CA ARG A 362 -5.03 -11.88 -5.10
C ARG A 362 -3.56 -12.04 -4.69
N PHE A 363 -3.25 -11.72 -3.44
CA PHE A 363 -1.95 -12.03 -2.84
C PHE A 363 -1.98 -13.43 -2.20
N ASP A 364 -1.60 -14.46 -2.98
CA ASP A 364 -1.43 -15.82 -2.50
C ASP A 364 0.04 -16.28 -2.48
N TYR A 365 0.31 -17.44 -1.87
CA TYR A 365 1.68 -17.96 -1.70
C TYR A 365 2.47 -18.05 -3.02
N ASN A 366 1.82 -18.44 -4.13
CA ASN A 366 2.51 -18.57 -5.41
C ASN A 366 2.77 -17.19 -6.01
N VAL A 367 1.84 -16.24 -5.88
CA VAL A 367 2.01 -14.86 -6.35
C VAL A 367 3.18 -14.17 -5.65
N MET A 368 3.34 -14.39 -4.34
CA MET A 368 4.45 -13.81 -3.56
C MET A 368 5.85 -14.29 -3.99
N SER A 369 5.93 -15.41 -4.73
CA SER A 369 7.19 -15.86 -5.32
C SER A 369 7.60 -15.08 -6.58
N GLY A 370 6.67 -14.30 -7.16
CA GLY A 370 6.89 -13.49 -8.35
C GLY A 370 7.41 -12.08 -8.09
N LEU A 371 7.78 -11.71 -6.86
CA LEU A 371 8.19 -10.35 -6.45
C LEU A 371 9.72 -10.22 -6.23
N PRO A 372 10.57 -10.25 -7.28
CA PRO A 372 12.02 -10.21 -7.13
C PRO A 372 12.55 -8.89 -6.55
N LEU A 373 12.03 -7.73 -6.96
CA LEU A 373 12.47 -6.43 -6.46
C LEU A 373 12.05 -6.23 -5.00
N THR A 374 10.83 -6.62 -4.65
CA THR A 374 10.38 -6.64 -3.26
C THR A 374 11.30 -7.52 -2.41
N GLU A 375 11.66 -8.72 -2.90
CA GLU A 375 12.61 -9.59 -2.20
C GLU A 375 13.99 -8.96 -2.05
N ALA A 376 14.46 -8.26 -3.09
CA ALA A 376 15.73 -7.56 -3.08
C ALA A 376 15.76 -6.41 -2.07
N VAL A 377 14.67 -5.65 -1.93
CA VAL A 377 14.49 -4.61 -0.89
C VAL A 377 14.53 -5.22 0.51
N VAL A 378 13.82 -6.33 0.72
CA VAL A 378 13.83 -7.05 1.99
C VAL A 378 15.25 -7.54 2.31
N CYS A 379 15.96 -8.10 1.34
CA CYS A 379 17.33 -8.58 1.52
C CYS A 379 18.32 -7.46 1.83
N GLU A 380 18.27 -6.35 1.10
CA GLU A 380 19.14 -5.21 1.36
C GLU A 380 18.83 -4.55 2.71
N THR A 381 17.56 -4.51 3.12
CA THR A 381 17.19 -4.08 4.47
C THR A 381 17.77 -5.02 5.51
N PHE A 382 17.68 -6.34 5.35
CA PHE A 382 18.31 -7.28 6.29
C PHE A 382 19.83 -7.17 6.35
N ARG A 383 20.48 -6.81 5.24
CA ARG A 383 21.93 -6.54 5.20
C ARG A 383 22.27 -5.30 6.04
N LEU A 384 21.50 -4.22 5.89
CA LEU A 384 21.70 -3.02 6.68
C LEU A 384 21.13 -3.15 8.11
N PHE A 385 20.15 -3.97 8.39
CA PHE A 385 19.52 -3.99 9.70
C PHE A 385 19.27 -5.45 10.10
N PRO A 386 20.34 -6.23 10.33
CA PRO A 386 20.19 -7.61 10.78
C PRO A 386 19.60 -7.60 12.19
N THR A 387 18.36 -8.11 12.30
CA THR A 387 17.59 -8.11 13.56
C THR A 387 18.17 -9.04 14.62
N ASP A 388 18.97 -10.03 14.22
CA ASP A 388 19.62 -10.98 15.13
C ASP A 388 21.11 -11.14 14.81
N THR A 389 21.95 -10.70 15.75
CA THR A 389 23.42 -10.76 15.64
C THR A 389 24.07 -11.79 16.57
N LEU A 390 23.31 -12.44 17.46
CA LEU A 390 23.86 -13.27 18.54
C LEU A 390 23.68 -14.76 18.30
N PHE A 391 22.59 -15.18 17.65
CA PHE A 391 22.26 -16.60 17.48
C PHE A 391 23.11 -17.30 16.38
N THR A 392 23.99 -16.58 15.69
CA THR A 392 25.00 -17.15 14.79
C THR A 392 26.21 -17.75 15.52
N SER A 393 26.37 -17.47 16.82
CA SER A 393 27.51 -17.94 17.63
C SER A 393 27.64 -19.48 17.69
N ARG A 394 28.88 -19.99 17.82
CA ARG A 394 29.22 -21.43 17.87
C ARG A 394 30.24 -21.71 18.97
N ALA A 395 30.40 -22.96 19.39
CA ALA A 395 31.45 -23.38 20.30
C ALA A 395 32.08 -24.69 19.82
N PRO A 396 33.43 -24.81 19.85
CA PRO A 396 34.13 -26.02 19.47
C PRO A 396 34.07 -27.06 20.59
N ASP A 397 33.82 -28.32 20.24
CA ASP A 397 33.79 -29.47 21.16
C ASP A 397 35.19 -30.06 21.43
N MET A 398 36.19 -29.64 20.65
CA MET A 398 37.61 -29.99 20.75
C MET A 398 38.49 -28.82 20.29
N ASP A 399 39.79 -28.86 20.61
CA ASP A 399 40.73 -27.87 20.06
C ASP A 399 40.81 -28.04 18.54
N TYR A 400 40.56 -26.96 17.80
CA TYR A 400 40.50 -26.97 16.33
C TYR A 400 41.54 -26.04 15.73
N ARG A 401 42.43 -26.57 14.87
CA ARG A 401 43.52 -25.79 14.25
C ARG A 401 43.10 -25.23 12.89
N PHE A 402 43.35 -23.94 12.67
CA PHE A 402 43.18 -23.28 11.38
C PHE A 402 44.33 -22.30 11.13
N GLY A 403 45.17 -22.60 10.14
CA GLY A 403 46.41 -21.84 9.89
C GLY A 403 47.30 -21.83 11.14
N GLU A 404 47.69 -20.64 11.58
CA GLU A 404 48.49 -20.43 12.80
C GLU A 404 47.65 -20.35 14.09
N HIS A 405 46.33 -20.32 13.96
CA HIS A 405 45.40 -20.19 15.08
C HIS A 405 44.93 -21.56 15.59
N VAL A 406 44.76 -21.67 16.90
CA VAL A 406 44.05 -22.80 17.51
C VAL A 406 42.82 -22.26 18.22
N LEU A 407 41.63 -22.71 17.79
CA LEU A 407 40.36 -22.42 18.45
C LEU A 407 40.22 -23.37 19.65
N PRO A 408 40.36 -22.91 20.89
CA PRO A 408 40.39 -23.79 22.05
C PRO A 408 39.00 -24.32 22.37
N LYS A 409 38.92 -25.58 22.82
CA LYS A 409 37.69 -26.21 23.27
C LYS A 409 36.96 -25.34 24.30
N GLY A 410 35.66 -25.18 24.10
CA GLY A 410 34.78 -24.47 25.05
C GLY A 410 34.89 -22.94 25.02
N VAL A 411 35.63 -22.36 24.07
CA VAL A 411 35.61 -20.91 23.80
C VAL A 411 34.41 -20.55 22.93
N ASP A 412 33.78 -19.40 23.19
CA ASP A 412 32.65 -18.92 22.39
C ASP A 412 33.14 -18.25 21.11
N ILE A 413 32.69 -18.74 19.96
CA ILE A 413 32.95 -18.13 18.66
C ILE A 413 31.78 -17.22 18.29
N ARG A 414 32.06 -15.93 18.12
CA ARG A 414 31.16 -14.90 17.63
C ARG A 414 31.30 -14.75 16.12
N ILE A 415 30.16 -14.71 15.45
CA ILE A 415 30.05 -14.48 14.01
C ILE A 415 29.32 -13.15 13.84
N PRO A 416 30.05 -12.05 13.64
CA PRO A 416 29.52 -10.70 13.74
C PRO A 416 28.77 -10.32 12.45
N THR A 417 27.51 -10.75 12.33
CA THR A 417 26.69 -10.56 11.12
C THR A 417 26.60 -9.09 10.70
N PHE A 418 26.45 -8.17 11.66
CA PHE A 418 26.41 -6.72 11.39
C PHE A 418 27.68 -6.22 10.71
N GLN A 419 28.86 -6.62 11.20
CA GLN A 419 30.15 -6.27 10.61
C GLN A 419 30.35 -6.94 9.25
N LEU A 420 29.97 -8.22 9.11
CA LEU A 420 30.08 -8.95 7.83
C LEU A 420 29.24 -8.32 6.74
N HIS A 421 28.02 -7.89 7.07
CA HIS A 421 27.09 -7.27 6.12
C HIS A 421 27.48 -5.85 5.71
N ARG A 422 28.36 -5.20 6.48
CA ARG A 422 28.84 -3.82 6.25
C ARG A 422 30.32 -3.71 5.90
N ASP A 423 30.99 -4.85 5.74
CA ASP A 423 32.41 -4.89 5.42
C ASP A 423 32.64 -4.30 4.02
N LEU A 424 33.35 -3.16 3.92
CA LEU A 424 33.62 -2.48 2.65
C LEU A 424 34.45 -3.33 1.69
N GLU A 425 35.23 -4.29 2.20
CA GLU A 425 35.99 -5.24 1.38
C GLU A 425 35.09 -6.31 0.74
N LEU A 426 33.93 -6.59 1.35
CA LEU A 426 32.97 -7.60 0.88
C LEU A 426 31.78 -6.96 0.16
N TRP A 427 31.49 -5.69 0.45
CA TRP A 427 30.34 -4.94 -0.05
C TRP A 427 30.77 -3.55 -0.55
N PRO A 428 30.92 -3.33 -1.88
CA PRO A 428 31.21 -2.01 -2.42
C PRO A 428 30.12 -1.02 -2.02
N GLN A 429 30.44 0.16 -1.46
CA GLN A 429 29.45 1.12 -0.93
C GLN A 429 28.52 0.50 0.14
N ALA A 430 29.09 -0.25 1.08
CA ALA A 430 28.35 -1.06 2.06
C ALA A 430 27.29 -0.32 2.89
N LEU A 431 27.39 0.99 3.07
CA LEU A 431 26.42 1.75 3.88
C LEU A 431 25.25 2.32 3.08
N GLN A 432 25.32 2.28 1.74
CA GLN A 432 24.23 2.74 0.88
C GLN A 432 23.17 1.64 0.73
N PHE A 433 21.90 2.01 0.83
CA PHE A 433 20.78 1.13 0.51
C PHE A 433 20.70 0.96 -1.01
N ASN A 434 21.05 -0.23 -1.50
CA ASN A 434 21.01 -0.58 -2.90
C ASN A 434 20.42 -1.99 -3.11
N PRO A 435 19.09 -2.11 -3.32
CA PRO A 435 18.43 -3.38 -3.58
C PRO A 435 18.97 -4.12 -4.80
N MET A 436 19.52 -3.41 -5.80
CA MET A 436 19.96 -4.02 -7.06
C MET A 436 21.08 -5.06 -6.86
N ARG A 437 21.79 -5.04 -5.72
CA ARG A 437 22.76 -6.09 -5.34
C ARG A 437 22.16 -7.49 -5.30
N PHE A 438 20.87 -7.58 -4.98
CA PHE A 438 20.14 -8.83 -4.85
C PHE A 438 19.26 -9.14 -6.07
N MET A 439 19.27 -8.26 -7.08
CA MET A 439 18.59 -8.48 -8.37
C MET A 439 19.48 -9.20 -9.38
N ASP A 440 20.79 -9.04 -9.26
CA ASP A 440 21.75 -9.65 -10.17
C ASP A 440 21.87 -11.17 -9.93
N LYS A 441 21.53 -11.96 -10.96
CA LYS A 441 21.63 -13.43 -10.93
C LYS A 441 23.06 -13.93 -10.99
N GLU A 442 24.01 -13.08 -11.42
CA GLU A 442 25.45 -13.39 -11.44
C GLU A 442 26.14 -13.03 -10.12
N SER A 443 25.41 -12.45 -9.17
CA SER A 443 25.92 -12.08 -7.84
C SER A 443 26.56 -13.27 -7.12
N THR A 444 27.89 -13.22 -6.97
CA THR A 444 28.72 -14.27 -6.34
C THR A 444 28.80 -14.12 -4.82
N ILE A 445 27.82 -13.47 -4.18
CA ILE A 445 27.86 -13.22 -2.73
C ILE A 445 27.82 -14.55 -2.00
N ASP A 446 28.87 -14.81 -1.23
CA ASP A 446 28.97 -16.04 -0.47
C ASP A 446 27.88 -16.10 0.61
N SER A 447 27.23 -17.26 0.73
CA SER A 447 26.21 -17.51 1.74
C SER A 447 26.69 -17.22 3.17
N VAL A 448 27.97 -17.43 3.49
CA VAL A 448 28.51 -17.13 4.83
C VAL A 448 28.78 -15.64 5.04
N VAL A 449 28.83 -14.85 3.98
CA VAL A 449 28.94 -13.40 4.06
C VAL A 449 27.55 -12.80 4.26
N TYR A 450 26.56 -13.18 3.45
CA TYR A 450 25.17 -12.76 3.62
C TYR A 450 24.33 -13.76 4.43
N GLN A 451 24.42 -13.67 5.77
CA GLN A 451 23.72 -14.59 6.68
C GLN A 451 22.77 -13.96 7.71
N PRO A 452 21.75 -13.15 7.33
CA PRO A 452 20.81 -12.56 8.29
C PRO A 452 19.99 -13.59 9.07
N PHE A 453 19.83 -14.81 8.53
CA PHE A 453 19.15 -15.94 9.18
C PHE A 453 20.13 -17.02 9.67
N GLY A 454 21.44 -16.74 9.63
CA GLY A 454 22.51 -17.72 9.73
C GLY A 454 22.60 -18.66 8.52
N VAL A 455 23.55 -19.59 8.58
CA VAL A 455 23.78 -20.63 7.55
C VAL A 455 23.99 -22.01 8.17
N GLY A 456 23.98 -23.03 7.29
CA GLY A 456 24.23 -24.42 7.66
C GLY A 456 23.08 -25.07 8.44
N PRO A 457 23.32 -26.21 9.11
CA PRO A 457 22.26 -26.98 9.77
C PRO A 457 21.47 -26.23 10.85
N ARG A 458 22.05 -25.18 11.44
CA ARG A 458 21.44 -24.32 12.48
C ARG A 458 20.78 -23.03 11.93
N ILE A 459 20.58 -22.92 10.60
CA ILE A 459 19.84 -21.80 9.98
C ILE A 459 18.46 -21.60 10.62
N CYS A 460 17.97 -20.36 10.65
CA CYS A 460 16.62 -20.06 11.15
C CYS A 460 15.56 -20.89 10.40
N PRO A 461 14.69 -21.63 11.12
CA PRO A 461 13.61 -22.39 10.46
C PRO A 461 12.54 -21.46 9.88
N GLY A 462 12.33 -20.30 10.52
CA GLY A 462 11.30 -19.33 10.18
C GLY A 462 11.59 -18.45 8.97
N LYS A 463 12.77 -18.56 8.33
CA LYS A 463 13.15 -17.69 7.19
C LYS A 463 12.04 -17.57 6.15
N ARG A 464 11.48 -18.70 5.71
CA ARG A 464 10.45 -18.71 4.65
C ARG A 464 9.11 -18.11 5.09
N PHE A 465 8.75 -18.31 6.36
CA PHE A 465 7.55 -17.72 6.94
C PHE A 465 7.69 -16.21 7.05
N GLY A 466 8.80 -15.72 7.62
CA GLY A 466 9.04 -14.28 7.77
C GLY A 466 9.09 -13.54 6.43
N PHE A 467 9.77 -14.10 5.41
CA PHE A 467 9.75 -13.51 4.07
C PHE A 467 8.34 -13.45 3.46
N LEU A 468 7.53 -14.48 3.67
CA LEU A 468 6.15 -14.52 3.17
C LEU A 468 5.28 -13.46 3.86
N GLU A 469 5.34 -13.39 5.18
CA GLU A 469 4.61 -12.39 5.98
C GLU A 469 5.01 -10.97 5.57
N ILE A 470 6.30 -10.67 5.52
CA ILE A 470 6.82 -9.34 5.12
C ILE A 470 6.32 -8.96 3.72
N LYS A 471 6.41 -9.87 2.75
CA LYS A 471 5.95 -9.61 1.38
C LYS A 471 4.45 -9.37 1.29
N LEU A 472 3.63 -10.12 2.04
CA LEU A 472 2.18 -9.92 2.08
C LEU A 472 1.81 -8.57 2.69
N VAL A 473 2.51 -8.15 3.75
CA VAL A 473 2.33 -6.82 4.35
C VAL A 473 2.65 -5.72 3.35
N LEU A 474 3.82 -5.79 2.70
CA LEU A 474 4.22 -4.80 1.69
C LEU A 474 3.27 -4.77 0.51
N ALA A 475 2.82 -5.93 0.03
CA ALA A 475 1.89 -6.04 -1.07
C ALA A 475 0.56 -5.32 -0.78
N LYS A 476 -0.02 -5.54 0.41
CA LYS A 476 -1.27 -4.86 0.80
C LYS A 476 -1.08 -3.39 1.14
N LEU A 477 0.06 -3.01 1.69
CA LEU A 477 0.37 -1.63 2.01
C LEU A 477 0.58 -0.76 0.76
N LEU A 478 1.11 -1.34 -0.32
CA LEU A 478 1.51 -0.62 -1.53
C LEU A 478 0.54 -0.77 -2.71
N HIS A 479 -0.42 -1.69 -2.63
CA HIS A 479 -1.43 -1.94 -3.68
C HIS A 479 -2.67 -1.07 -3.48
N ASN A 480 -2.77 0.05 -4.20
CA ASN A 480 -3.97 0.90 -4.21
C ASN A 480 -4.12 1.63 -5.57
N TRP A 481 -5.22 2.35 -5.78
CA TRP A 481 -5.35 3.26 -6.93
C TRP A 481 -4.20 4.26 -6.95
N ALA A 482 -3.73 4.59 -8.15
CA ALA A 482 -2.85 5.72 -8.30
C ALA A 482 -3.63 6.99 -7.89
N GLN A 483 -3.18 7.61 -6.80
CA GLN A 483 -3.75 8.85 -6.25
C GLN A 483 -2.73 9.96 -6.40
N ILE A 484 -3.21 11.18 -6.65
CA ILE A 484 -2.37 12.38 -6.60
C ILE A 484 -3.09 13.48 -5.82
N GLU A 485 -2.35 14.09 -4.90
CA GLU A 485 -2.81 15.25 -4.16
C GLU A 485 -1.84 16.41 -4.44
N ILE A 486 -2.38 17.55 -4.89
CA ILE A 486 -1.58 18.73 -5.22
C ILE A 486 -2.09 19.92 -4.43
N HIS A 487 -1.18 20.52 -3.67
CA HIS A 487 -1.41 21.72 -2.88
C HIS A 487 -0.68 22.89 -3.51
N THR A 488 -1.31 24.06 -3.56
CA THR A 488 -0.65 25.31 -3.94
C THR A 488 -0.53 26.27 -2.76
N ASN A 489 0.50 27.11 -2.80
CA ASN A 489 0.74 28.09 -1.74
C ASN A 489 -0.04 29.38 -2.02
N GLU A 490 -0.97 29.73 -1.11
CA GLU A 490 -1.79 30.95 -1.16
C GLU A 490 -0.94 32.24 -1.25
N GLY A 491 0.28 32.22 -0.71
CA GLY A 491 1.20 33.36 -0.77
C GLY A 491 1.77 33.65 -2.16
N GLN A 492 1.52 32.81 -3.16
CA GLN A 492 1.97 33.00 -4.54
C GLN A 492 0.83 33.48 -5.45
N PRO A 493 1.12 34.24 -6.52
CA PRO A 493 0.09 34.63 -7.49
C PRO A 493 -0.62 33.42 -8.10
N ASP A 494 -1.94 33.49 -8.26
CA ASP A 494 -2.75 32.38 -8.80
C ASP A 494 -2.21 31.81 -10.11
N SER A 495 -1.70 32.65 -11.03
CA SER A 495 -1.08 32.19 -12.29
C SER A 495 0.15 31.31 -12.04
N GLN A 496 0.98 31.63 -11.04
CA GLN A 496 2.12 30.80 -10.66
C GLN A 496 1.65 29.49 -10.05
N GLN A 497 0.67 29.57 -9.14
CA GLN A 497 0.07 28.40 -8.52
C GLN A 497 -0.46 27.43 -9.59
N ALA A 498 -1.28 27.91 -10.53
CA ALA A 498 -1.89 27.10 -11.57
C ALA A 498 -0.87 26.45 -12.50
N TYR A 499 0.07 27.25 -13.01
CA TYR A 499 1.11 26.75 -13.90
C TYR A 499 1.98 25.69 -13.21
N TYR A 500 2.48 25.95 -11.99
CA TYR A 500 3.37 24.99 -11.33
C TYR A 500 2.63 23.76 -10.77
N ALA A 501 1.35 23.87 -10.42
CA ALA A 501 0.52 22.70 -10.13
C ALA A 501 0.48 21.76 -11.34
N GLY A 502 0.28 22.31 -12.54
CA GLY A 502 0.40 21.57 -13.79
C GLY A 502 1.79 20.94 -13.96
N VAL A 503 2.86 21.73 -13.83
CA VAL A 503 4.25 21.23 -13.99
C VAL A 503 4.53 20.03 -13.09
N VAL A 504 4.14 20.10 -11.82
CA VAL A 504 4.36 19.02 -10.86
C VAL A 504 3.58 17.77 -11.26
N GLU A 505 2.30 17.91 -11.64
CA GLU A 505 1.49 16.79 -12.12
C GLU A 505 2.10 16.13 -13.35
N GLY A 506 2.42 16.92 -14.39
CA GLY A 506 2.97 16.43 -15.64
C GLY A 506 4.33 15.75 -15.45
N TYR A 507 5.17 16.30 -14.57
CA TYR A 507 6.47 15.72 -14.25
C TYR A 507 6.34 14.40 -13.49
N LEU A 508 5.49 14.34 -12.46
CA LEU A 508 5.32 13.15 -11.62
C LEU A 508 4.61 12.01 -12.35
N THR A 509 3.67 12.32 -13.24
CA THR A 509 2.79 11.34 -13.90
C THR A 509 3.16 11.03 -15.35
N HIS A 510 4.32 11.50 -15.83
CA HIS A 510 4.73 11.39 -17.25
C HIS A 510 4.60 10.01 -17.90
N GLU A 511 4.97 8.92 -17.21
CA GLU A 511 4.83 7.55 -17.76
C GLU A 511 3.36 7.16 -17.94
N LEU A 512 2.51 7.50 -16.97
CA LEU A 512 1.06 7.26 -17.06
C LEU A 512 0.43 8.10 -18.18
N ILE A 513 0.88 9.35 -18.36
CA ILE A 513 0.45 10.23 -19.47
C ILE A 513 0.81 9.60 -20.81
N ALA A 514 2.05 9.16 -20.99
CA ALA A 514 2.51 8.54 -22.23
C ALA A 514 1.71 7.29 -22.57
N ASN A 515 1.53 6.37 -21.60
CA ASN A 515 0.73 5.16 -21.78
C ASN A 515 -0.74 5.48 -22.11
N HIS A 516 -1.34 6.46 -21.42
CA HIS A 516 -2.74 6.84 -21.67
C HIS A 516 -2.93 7.46 -23.06
N TYR A 517 -2.01 8.34 -23.46
CA TYR A 517 -1.99 8.91 -24.81
C TYR A 517 -1.78 7.82 -25.88
N HIS A 518 -0.86 6.88 -25.68
CA HIS A 518 -0.63 5.76 -26.59
C HIS A 518 -1.85 4.88 -26.76
N ASN A 519 -2.55 4.59 -25.67
CA ASN A 519 -3.74 3.76 -25.67
C ASN A 519 -4.94 4.43 -26.35
N LYS A 520 -5.09 5.77 -26.20
CA LYS A 520 -6.28 6.50 -26.67
C LYS A 520 -6.12 7.24 -27.99
N LEU A 521 -4.98 7.88 -28.23
CA LEU A 521 -4.88 8.97 -29.21
C LEU A 521 -3.75 8.82 -30.23
N HIS A 522 -2.83 7.87 -30.05
CA HIS A 522 -1.65 7.75 -30.92
C HIS A 522 -1.97 7.61 -32.41
N ASP A 523 -3.02 6.86 -32.78
CA ASP A 523 -3.42 6.68 -34.20
C ASP A 523 -4.63 7.55 -34.59
N TYR A 524 -5.04 8.51 -33.75
CA TYR A 524 -6.33 9.18 -33.88
C TYR A 524 -6.52 9.94 -35.20
N PHE A 525 -5.43 10.43 -35.80
CA PHE A 525 -5.43 11.17 -37.07
C PHE A 525 -4.92 10.34 -38.27
N ALA A 526 -4.53 9.08 -38.08
CA ALA A 526 -3.81 8.30 -39.09
C ALA A 526 -4.56 8.17 -40.43
N ASP A 527 -5.90 8.12 -40.39
CA ASP A 527 -6.74 7.85 -41.56
C ASP A 527 -7.45 9.11 -42.14
N ASP A 528 -7.29 10.29 -41.53
CA ASP A 528 -7.97 11.51 -41.99
C ASP A 528 -7.22 12.82 -41.67
N SER A 529 -6.12 13.06 -42.38
CA SER A 529 -5.37 14.33 -42.34
C SER A 529 -6.21 15.56 -42.72
N GLY A 530 -7.32 15.38 -43.45
CA GLY A 530 -8.25 16.46 -43.76
C GLY A 530 -9.04 16.91 -42.53
N TYR A 531 -9.51 15.95 -41.72
CA TYR A 531 -10.14 16.26 -40.44
C TYR A 531 -9.15 16.90 -39.46
N GLU A 532 -7.92 16.40 -39.39
CA GLU A 532 -6.85 17.00 -38.58
C GLU A 532 -6.71 18.51 -38.87
N LEU A 533 -6.61 18.90 -40.15
CA LEU A 533 -6.52 20.33 -40.52
C LEU A 533 -7.75 21.15 -40.09
N ARG A 534 -8.96 20.60 -40.26
CA ARG A 534 -10.21 21.30 -39.87
C ARG A 534 -10.32 21.45 -38.36
N LEU A 535 -9.97 20.41 -37.60
CA LEU A 535 -9.92 20.45 -36.14
C LEU A 535 -8.89 21.48 -35.68
N LYS A 536 -7.70 21.52 -36.29
CA LYS A 536 -6.69 22.53 -35.97
C LYS A 536 -7.22 23.94 -36.18
N GLN A 537 -7.86 24.22 -37.32
CA GLN A 537 -8.42 25.53 -37.64
C GLN A 537 -9.51 25.96 -36.64
N PHE A 538 -10.42 25.04 -36.29
CA PHE A 538 -11.44 25.28 -35.29
C PHE A 538 -10.82 25.61 -33.93
N MET A 539 -9.84 24.80 -33.50
CA MET A 539 -9.19 24.94 -32.20
C MET A 539 -8.29 26.18 -32.10
N ASP A 540 -7.55 26.53 -33.15
CA ASP A 540 -6.77 27.77 -33.18
C ASP A 540 -7.68 28.99 -33.01
N THR A 541 -8.81 29.02 -33.75
CA THR A 541 -9.80 30.10 -33.64
C THR A 541 -10.44 30.16 -32.24
N ASN A 542 -10.71 28.99 -31.63
CA ASN A 542 -11.27 28.91 -30.29
C ASN A 542 -10.30 29.40 -29.20
N LEU A 543 -9.04 28.98 -29.29
CA LEU A 543 -7.97 29.42 -28.38
C LEU A 543 -7.71 30.93 -28.51
N GLU A 544 -7.73 31.47 -29.74
CA GLU A 544 -7.62 32.91 -29.98
C GLU A 544 -8.79 33.69 -29.37
N PHE A 545 -10.02 33.18 -29.51
CA PHE A 545 -11.19 33.76 -28.86
C PHE A 545 -11.02 33.80 -27.34
N MET A 546 -10.69 32.66 -26.71
CA MET A 546 -10.50 32.60 -25.26
C MET A 546 -9.35 33.50 -24.79
N ALA A 547 -8.22 33.53 -25.53
CA ALA A 547 -7.10 34.41 -25.21
C ALA A 547 -7.50 35.89 -25.24
N LYS A 548 -8.28 36.32 -26.23
CA LYS A 548 -8.80 37.69 -26.33
C LYS A 548 -9.72 38.03 -25.15
N GLN A 549 -10.60 37.12 -24.77
CA GLN A 549 -11.51 37.31 -23.65
C GLN A 549 -10.76 37.37 -22.31
N VAL A 550 -9.81 36.45 -22.08
CA VAL A 550 -8.92 36.44 -20.92
C VAL A 550 -8.14 37.76 -20.83
N HIS A 551 -7.52 38.20 -21.92
CA HIS A 551 -6.78 39.46 -21.96
C HIS A 551 -7.66 40.66 -21.57
N THR A 552 -8.93 40.65 -21.98
CA THR A 552 -9.86 41.76 -21.76
C THR A 552 -10.47 41.76 -20.35
N TYR A 553 -10.82 40.58 -19.82
CA TYR A 553 -11.72 40.47 -18.67
C TYR A 553 -11.12 39.80 -17.43
N ARG A 554 -9.91 39.21 -17.49
CA ARG A 554 -9.31 38.47 -16.37
C ARG A 554 -9.23 39.25 -15.06
N SER A 555 -8.97 40.56 -15.11
CA SER A 555 -8.85 41.38 -13.90
C SER A 555 -10.19 41.81 -13.30
N THR A 556 -11.31 41.59 -14.01
CA THR A 556 -12.63 42.13 -13.62
C THR A 556 -13.75 41.08 -13.56
N ASP A 557 -13.59 39.94 -14.25
CA ASP A 557 -14.58 38.86 -14.28
C ASP A 557 -13.96 37.55 -13.74
N PRO A 558 -14.44 37.03 -12.59
CA PRO A 558 -13.94 35.79 -12.01
C PRO A 558 -13.98 34.59 -12.96
N TYR A 559 -14.95 34.59 -13.89
CA TYR A 559 -15.05 33.54 -14.91
C TYR A 559 -13.82 33.51 -15.81
N TRP A 560 -13.45 34.66 -16.37
CA TRP A 560 -12.31 34.75 -17.29
C TRP A 560 -10.96 34.62 -16.55
N HIS A 561 -10.89 34.99 -15.28
CA HIS A 561 -9.74 34.64 -14.44
C HIS A 561 -9.60 33.13 -14.27
N CYS A 562 -10.69 32.45 -13.93
CA CYS A 562 -10.68 31.00 -13.74
C CYS A 562 -10.39 30.24 -15.05
N VAL A 563 -10.94 30.67 -16.20
CA VAL A 563 -10.58 30.15 -17.53
C VAL A 563 -9.07 30.26 -17.77
N ALA A 564 -8.49 31.41 -17.46
CA ALA A 564 -7.05 31.62 -17.63
C ALA A 564 -6.20 30.68 -16.75
N LEU A 565 -6.62 30.45 -15.50
CA LEU A 565 -5.96 29.50 -14.59
C LEU A 565 -6.04 28.05 -15.10
N VAL A 566 -7.16 27.63 -15.68
CA VAL A 566 -7.28 26.30 -16.33
C VAL A 566 -6.27 26.16 -17.47
N LEU A 567 -6.18 27.17 -18.35
CA LEU A 567 -5.25 27.15 -19.48
C LEU A 567 -3.77 27.20 -19.05
N GLU A 568 -3.45 27.95 -18.00
CA GLU A 568 -2.11 27.99 -17.39
C GLU A 568 -1.74 26.64 -16.76
N GLN A 569 -2.68 25.98 -16.07
CA GLN A 569 -2.49 24.64 -15.52
C GLN A 569 -2.19 23.61 -16.61
N ILE A 570 -2.95 23.63 -17.72
CA ILE A 570 -2.69 22.73 -18.85
C ILE A 570 -1.32 22.99 -19.49
N THR A 571 -0.97 24.28 -19.67
CA THR A 571 0.35 24.67 -20.19
C THR A 571 1.47 24.13 -19.29
N GLY A 572 1.31 24.30 -17.97
CA GLY A 572 2.22 23.76 -16.97
C GLY A 572 2.34 22.25 -17.04
N LEU A 573 1.22 21.53 -17.18
CA LEU A 573 1.19 20.07 -17.25
C LEU A 573 1.96 19.56 -18.47
N GLN A 574 1.77 20.18 -19.64
CA GLN A 574 2.58 19.87 -20.81
C GLN A 574 4.07 20.16 -20.60
N ASP A 575 4.42 21.30 -20.01
CA ASP A 575 5.82 21.65 -19.74
C ASP A 575 6.47 20.68 -18.73
N GLY A 576 5.73 20.23 -17.72
CA GLY A 576 6.19 19.22 -16.75
C GLY A 576 6.44 17.87 -17.41
N TYR A 577 5.53 17.44 -18.28
CA TYR A 577 5.68 16.25 -19.10
C TYR A 577 6.91 16.35 -20.02
N ASP A 578 7.06 17.46 -20.75
CA ASP A 578 8.20 17.72 -21.64
C ASP A 578 9.52 17.84 -20.89
N TRP A 579 9.52 18.40 -19.69
CA TRP A 579 10.71 18.48 -18.86
C TRP A 579 11.24 17.10 -18.53
N ARG A 580 10.33 16.18 -18.18
CA ARG A 580 10.72 14.83 -17.81
C ARG A 580 11.07 13.96 -19.02
N THR A 581 10.32 14.07 -20.12
CA THR A 581 10.44 13.19 -21.28
C THR A 581 11.40 13.71 -22.36
N ARG A 582 11.54 15.02 -22.51
CA ARG A 582 12.32 15.69 -23.57
C ARG A 582 13.45 16.57 -23.02
N GLY A 583 13.54 16.76 -21.70
CA GLY A 583 14.56 17.60 -21.06
C GLY A 583 14.32 19.11 -21.20
N HIS A 584 13.16 19.54 -21.70
CA HIS A 584 12.80 20.94 -21.89
C HIS A 584 12.36 21.56 -20.56
N ARG A 585 13.17 22.46 -19.99
CA ARG A 585 12.83 23.08 -18.70
C ARG A 585 11.57 23.97 -18.81
N PRO A 586 10.72 24.00 -17.75
CA PRO A 586 9.56 24.90 -17.70
C PRO A 586 9.97 26.37 -17.86
N LEU A 587 9.22 27.12 -18.69
CA LEU A 587 9.51 28.53 -19.01
C LEU A 587 8.84 29.52 -18.04
N GLY A 588 7.97 29.04 -17.16
CA GLY A 588 7.18 29.85 -16.24
C GLY A 588 5.74 30.11 -16.73
N PRO A 589 4.92 30.78 -15.90
CA PRO A 589 3.49 30.92 -16.12
C PRO A 589 3.17 31.66 -17.41
N ARG A 590 2.39 31.00 -18.28
CA ARG A 590 1.86 31.54 -19.53
C ARG A 590 0.69 30.67 -20.00
N ILE A 591 -0.02 31.16 -21.00
CA ILE A 591 -0.96 30.36 -21.79
C ILE A 591 -0.26 30.06 -23.12
N ASP A 592 0.14 28.81 -23.32
CA ASP A 592 0.83 28.33 -24.52
C ASP A 592 0.30 26.93 -24.83
N ILE A 593 -0.87 26.88 -25.45
CA ILE A 593 -1.58 25.66 -25.79
C ILE A 593 -1.32 25.31 -27.25
N ARG A 594 -0.79 24.13 -27.51
CA ARG A 594 -0.69 23.57 -28.87
C ARG A 594 -1.70 22.46 -29.03
N VAL A 595 -2.55 22.60 -30.04
CA VAL A 595 -3.72 21.74 -30.26
C VAL A 595 -3.38 20.24 -30.29
N PHE A 596 -2.24 19.87 -30.88
CA PHE A 596 -1.85 18.46 -31.08
C PHE A 596 -0.74 17.98 -30.15
N GLN A 597 -0.56 18.63 -29.00
CA GLN A 597 0.28 18.09 -27.92
C GLN A 597 -0.51 17.10 -27.06
N GLU A 598 0.21 16.16 -26.43
CA GLU A 598 -0.37 15.03 -25.72
C GLU A 598 -1.39 15.46 -24.66
N VAL A 599 -1.02 16.42 -23.82
CA VAL A 599 -1.86 16.85 -22.70
C VAL A 599 -3.14 17.53 -23.17
N PHE A 600 -3.06 18.47 -24.11
CA PHE A 600 -4.25 19.20 -24.54
C PHE A 600 -5.25 18.28 -25.25
N LEU A 601 -4.78 17.36 -26.10
CA LEU A 601 -5.64 16.38 -26.74
C LEU A 601 -6.34 15.45 -25.73
N LEU A 602 -5.64 15.02 -24.68
CA LEU A 602 -6.24 14.19 -23.61
C LEU A 602 -7.40 14.91 -22.89
N ASN A 603 -7.29 16.23 -22.70
CA ASN A 603 -8.37 17.04 -22.12
C ASN A 603 -9.51 17.32 -23.10
N LEU A 604 -9.22 17.33 -24.40
CA LEU A 604 -10.19 17.58 -25.46
C LEU A 604 -11.09 16.37 -25.76
N ILE A 605 -10.71 15.16 -25.32
CA ILE A 605 -11.41 13.89 -25.58
C ILE A 605 -12.95 14.01 -25.50
N PRO A 606 -13.54 14.63 -24.47
CA PRO A 606 -14.99 14.64 -24.36
C PRO A 606 -15.70 15.50 -25.41
N ASP A 607 -15.08 16.61 -25.78
CA ASP A 607 -15.60 17.52 -26.81
C ASP A 607 -15.42 16.94 -28.22
N LEU A 608 -14.44 16.05 -28.42
CA LEU A 608 -14.14 15.45 -29.73
C LEU A 608 -15.35 14.73 -30.33
N ASP A 609 -16.17 14.05 -29.53
CA ASP A 609 -17.32 13.28 -30.05
C ASP A 609 -18.26 14.13 -30.93
N VAL A 610 -18.51 15.37 -30.54
CA VAL A 610 -19.34 16.30 -31.33
C VAL A 610 -18.53 16.95 -32.44
N LEU A 611 -17.27 17.29 -32.18
CA LEU A 611 -16.39 17.91 -33.18
C LEU A 611 -16.07 16.98 -34.35
N GLU A 612 -15.99 15.66 -34.13
CA GLU A 612 -15.86 14.65 -35.18
C GLU A 612 -17.01 14.74 -36.19
N GLU A 613 -18.25 14.90 -35.71
CA GLU A 613 -19.43 15.04 -36.57
C GLU A 613 -19.49 16.42 -37.24
N VAL A 614 -19.34 17.50 -36.45
CA VAL A 614 -19.40 18.90 -36.95
C VAL A 614 -18.33 19.14 -38.01
N LEU A 615 -17.13 18.61 -37.82
CA LEU A 615 -16.01 18.76 -38.74
C LEU A 615 -15.91 17.59 -39.75
N ARG A 616 -16.91 16.72 -39.82
CA ARG A 616 -17.07 15.66 -40.83
C ARG A 616 -15.85 14.74 -40.94
N LYS A 617 -15.42 14.13 -39.83
CA LYS A 617 -14.39 13.09 -39.83
C LYS A 617 -14.85 11.90 -40.68
N LYS A 618 -13.98 11.37 -41.54
CA LYS A 618 -14.32 10.28 -42.49
C LYS A 618 -14.76 9.00 -41.81
N CYS A 619 -14.07 8.61 -40.74
CA CYS A 619 -14.37 7.44 -39.94
C CYS A 619 -14.64 7.90 -38.51
N VAL A 620 -15.91 7.83 -38.11
CA VAL A 620 -16.35 8.08 -36.75
C VAL A 620 -16.53 6.71 -36.12
N ASP A 621 -15.79 6.41 -35.06
CA ASP A 621 -15.84 5.11 -34.36
C ASP A 621 -17.08 5.01 -33.44
N ARG A 622 -17.91 6.06 -33.41
CA ARG A 622 -19.11 6.15 -32.59
C ARG A 622 -20.30 5.41 -33.20
N LEU A 623 -20.96 4.58 -32.41
CA LEU A 623 -22.17 3.87 -32.80
C LEU A 623 -23.43 4.59 -32.29
N LEU A 624 -24.54 4.45 -33.02
CA LEU A 624 -25.85 4.93 -32.56
C LEU A 624 -26.20 4.28 -31.19
N GLY A 625 -26.52 5.12 -30.22
CA GLY A 625 -26.85 4.70 -28.85
C GLY A 625 -25.64 4.58 -27.92
N GLU A 626 -24.46 5.07 -28.34
CA GLU A 626 -23.23 5.08 -27.53
C GLU A 626 -23.27 6.15 -26.42
N GLY A 627 -24.24 6.02 -25.51
CA GLY A 627 -24.35 6.83 -24.30
C GLY A 627 -23.26 6.51 -23.28
N LYS A 628 -22.82 7.50 -22.49
CA LYS A 628 -21.74 7.35 -21.50
C LYS A 628 -22.29 7.45 -20.08
N CYS A 629 -22.10 6.40 -19.28
CA CYS A 629 -22.32 6.39 -17.83
C CYS A 629 -23.74 6.07 -17.37
N SER A 630 -23.86 5.59 -16.14
CA SER A 630 -25.08 5.57 -15.35
C SER A 630 -24.82 6.25 -14.01
N ALA A 631 -25.78 7.03 -13.51
CA ALA A 631 -25.65 7.73 -12.23
C ALA A 631 -26.95 7.71 -11.43
N ILE A 632 -26.84 7.92 -10.13
CA ILE A 632 -27.98 7.98 -9.22
C ILE A 632 -27.71 8.91 -8.03
N VAL A 633 -28.73 9.65 -7.61
CA VAL A 633 -28.81 10.35 -6.32
C VAL A 633 -29.87 9.66 -5.48
N LYS A 634 -29.51 9.18 -4.29
CA LYS A 634 -30.35 8.31 -3.47
C LYS A 634 -30.35 8.75 -1.99
N PRO A 635 -31.37 9.49 -1.54
CA PRO A 635 -31.62 9.65 -0.10
C PRO A 635 -32.07 8.31 0.49
N LEU A 636 -31.47 7.93 1.62
CA LEU A 636 -31.84 6.74 2.36
C LEU A 636 -33.16 6.95 3.10
N ALA A 637 -33.99 5.91 3.16
CA ALA A 637 -35.35 6.01 3.68
C ALA A 637 -35.40 6.34 5.18
N ASP A 638 -34.38 5.94 5.93
CA ASP A 638 -34.21 6.23 7.36
C ASP A 638 -33.55 7.61 7.63
N GLY A 639 -33.20 8.35 6.58
CA GLY A 639 -32.52 9.64 6.66
C GLY A 639 -31.07 9.56 7.15
N THR A 640 -30.47 8.36 7.20
CA THR A 640 -29.08 8.20 7.66
C THR A 640 -28.08 8.86 6.72
N ASP A 641 -28.34 8.84 5.41
CA ASP A 641 -27.45 9.43 4.41
C ASP A 641 -28.19 9.87 3.12
N LEU A 642 -27.53 10.74 2.36
CA LEU A 642 -27.81 11.07 0.98
C LEU A 642 -26.65 10.52 0.15
N LEU A 643 -26.89 9.43 -0.58
CA LEU A 643 -25.86 8.78 -1.36
C LEU A 643 -25.86 9.29 -2.80
N VAL A 644 -24.68 9.45 -3.38
CA VAL A 644 -24.49 9.85 -4.78
C VAL A 644 -23.53 8.88 -5.42
N ALA A 645 -23.89 8.34 -6.58
CA ALA A 645 -23.08 7.33 -7.25
C ALA A 645 -23.10 7.44 -8.76
N HIS A 646 -21.99 7.04 -9.37
CA HIS A 646 -21.72 7.12 -10.80
C HIS A 646 -20.90 5.92 -11.26
N ASN A 647 -21.19 5.36 -12.43
CA ASN A 647 -20.31 4.45 -13.14
C ASN A 647 -19.98 5.00 -14.53
N MET A 648 -18.69 5.08 -14.87
CA MET A 648 -18.25 5.57 -16.18
C MET A 648 -18.38 4.45 -17.22
N TRP A 649 -18.98 4.73 -18.38
CA TRP A 649 -18.94 3.81 -19.52
C TRP A 649 -17.94 4.30 -20.57
N SER A 650 -16.97 3.46 -20.89
CA SER A 650 -15.91 3.82 -21.83
C SER A 650 -15.35 2.57 -22.53
N THR A 651 -14.49 2.81 -23.51
CA THR A 651 -13.62 1.81 -24.11
C THR A 651 -12.60 1.30 -23.09
N TYR A 652 -12.36 0.00 -23.02
CA TYR A 652 -11.48 -0.61 -22.02
C TYR A 652 -10.03 -0.13 -22.05
N HIS A 653 -9.51 0.33 -23.19
CA HIS A 653 -8.16 0.89 -23.26
C HIS A 653 -8.03 2.27 -22.55
N SER A 654 -9.12 2.87 -22.05
CA SER A 654 -9.07 4.09 -21.21
C SER A 654 -8.84 3.80 -19.72
N MET A 655 -8.85 2.54 -19.28
CA MET A 655 -8.82 2.16 -17.86
C MET A 655 -7.50 2.43 -17.11
N LEU A 656 -6.61 3.28 -17.62
CA LEU A 656 -5.56 3.89 -16.79
C LEU A 656 -6.18 5.02 -15.98
N ARG A 657 -6.36 4.79 -14.68
CA ARG A 657 -7.14 5.68 -13.81
C ARG A 657 -6.26 6.38 -12.78
N LEU A 658 -6.64 7.61 -12.45
CA LEU A 658 -6.05 8.39 -11.38
C LEU A 658 -7.16 9.00 -10.53
N VAL A 659 -7.07 8.95 -9.21
CA VAL A 659 -7.95 9.76 -8.35
C VAL A 659 -7.17 10.99 -7.91
N LYS A 660 -7.74 12.18 -8.09
CA LYS A 660 -7.03 13.45 -7.92
C LYS A 660 -7.69 14.29 -6.84
N LYS A 661 -6.87 14.93 -6.01
CA LYS A 661 -7.29 16.01 -5.11
C LYS A 661 -6.44 17.24 -5.37
N TYR A 662 -7.09 18.32 -5.77
CA TYR A 662 -6.47 19.62 -5.97
C TYR A 662 -6.91 20.54 -4.84
N ASP A 663 -5.98 20.96 -3.98
CA ASP A 663 -6.18 22.04 -3.02
C ASP A 663 -5.46 23.29 -3.54
N PHE A 664 -6.18 24.03 -4.39
CA PHE A 664 -5.67 25.18 -5.10
C PHE A 664 -6.15 26.48 -4.47
N ARG A 665 -5.23 27.22 -3.85
CA ARG A 665 -5.49 28.48 -3.14
C ARG A 665 -5.66 29.68 -4.09
N TYR A 666 -6.53 29.52 -5.09
CA TYR A 666 -6.88 30.57 -6.05
C TYR A 666 -7.91 31.55 -5.48
N HIS A 667 -7.89 32.77 -6.01
CA HIS A 667 -8.78 33.86 -5.61
C HIS A 667 -9.83 34.17 -6.68
N MET A 668 -10.90 34.88 -6.29
CA MET A 668 -11.95 35.27 -7.24
C MET A 668 -11.44 36.18 -8.37
N LEU A 669 -10.49 37.08 -8.11
CA LEU A 669 -9.83 37.95 -9.09
C LEU A 669 -8.35 38.13 -8.71
N PRO A 670 -7.46 38.41 -9.69
CA PRO A 670 -6.03 38.62 -9.43
C PRO A 670 -5.77 39.95 -8.69
N ASN A 671 -5.18 39.88 -7.48
CA ASN A 671 -4.59 40.99 -6.70
C ASN A 671 -5.29 42.37 -6.78
N SER A 672 -6.46 42.54 -6.16
CA SER A 672 -7.07 43.87 -6.02
C SER A 672 -6.46 44.64 -4.83
N ASN A 673 -5.74 45.73 -5.13
CA ASN A 673 -5.27 46.73 -4.15
C ASN A 673 -6.42 47.54 -3.49
N THR A 674 -7.63 47.01 -3.44
CA THR A 674 -8.83 47.72 -2.96
C THR A 674 -9.43 46.99 -1.78
N GLY A 675 -8.85 47.16 -0.59
CA GLY A 675 -9.49 47.16 0.75
C GLY A 675 -10.64 46.20 1.11
N ALA A 676 -10.93 45.18 0.31
CA ALA A 676 -12.00 44.21 0.46
C ALA A 676 -11.43 42.85 0.07
N THR A 677 -11.33 41.99 1.07
CA THR A 677 -11.10 40.54 1.04
C THR A 677 -11.70 39.88 -0.21
N ASN A 678 -10.88 39.57 -1.22
CA ASN A 678 -11.42 39.01 -2.46
C ASN A 678 -11.74 37.50 -2.40
N GLY A 679 -11.57 36.88 -1.23
CA GLY A 679 -11.94 35.49 -0.93
C GLY A 679 -11.23 34.44 -1.79
N LEU A 680 -10.99 33.26 -1.22
CA LEU A 680 -10.70 32.09 -2.04
C LEU A 680 -11.92 31.75 -2.90
N ILE A 681 -11.69 31.16 -4.06
CA ILE A 681 -12.77 30.55 -4.83
C ILE A 681 -13.50 29.50 -3.96
N PRO A 682 -14.84 29.38 -4.02
CA PRO A 682 -15.57 28.43 -3.18
C PRO A 682 -15.10 26.98 -3.33
N GLY A 683 -14.86 26.53 -4.56
CA GLY A 683 -14.32 25.22 -4.91
C GLY A 683 -12.79 25.20 -5.02
N HIS A 684 -12.08 25.84 -4.08
CA HIS A 684 -10.61 25.84 -4.04
C HIS A 684 -10.02 24.44 -3.82
N CYS A 685 -10.70 23.58 -3.06
CA CYS A 685 -10.33 22.16 -2.95
C CYS A 685 -11.35 21.27 -3.68
N MET A 686 -10.88 20.36 -4.51
CA MET A 686 -11.73 19.41 -5.25
C MET A 686 -11.08 18.03 -5.35
N ALA A 687 -11.83 16.99 -5.00
CA ALA A 687 -11.47 15.60 -5.25
C ALA A 687 -12.32 15.01 -6.37
N HIS A 688 -11.71 14.26 -7.29
CA HIS A 688 -12.42 13.66 -8.41
C HIS A 688 -11.69 12.44 -8.98
N THR A 689 -12.45 11.51 -9.55
CA THR A 689 -11.86 10.47 -10.40
C THR A 689 -11.40 11.07 -11.71
N SER A 690 -10.34 10.55 -12.31
CA SER A 690 -9.70 11.14 -13.49
C SER A 690 -8.80 10.14 -14.21
N TYR A 691 -7.99 10.66 -15.12
CA TYR A 691 -7.07 9.95 -15.98
C TYR A 691 -5.73 10.72 -16.04
N PRO A 692 -4.62 10.03 -16.35
CA PRO A 692 -3.33 10.69 -16.54
C PRO A 692 -3.38 11.79 -17.60
N GLY A 693 -2.87 12.98 -17.29
CA GLY A 693 -2.80 14.12 -18.23
C GLY A 693 -4.09 14.93 -18.38
N ALA A 694 -5.22 14.45 -17.84
CA ALA A 694 -6.49 15.15 -17.86
C ALA A 694 -6.69 16.02 -16.60
N VAL A 695 -6.77 17.34 -16.70
CA VAL A 695 -7.04 18.21 -15.53
C VAL A 695 -8.48 18.10 -15.04
N LEU A 696 -9.39 17.56 -15.86
CA LEU A 696 -10.78 17.23 -15.53
C LEU A 696 -10.96 15.77 -15.09
N SER A 697 -12.19 15.40 -14.75
CA SER A 697 -12.56 14.03 -14.40
C SER A 697 -12.69 13.10 -15.61
N LEU A 698 -13.22 13.58 -16.74
CA LEU A 698 -13.61 12.79 -17.92
C LEU A 698 -14.72 11.74 -17.65
N ASP A 699 -15.11 11.53 -16.39
CA ASP A 699 -16.15 10.56 -16.02
C ASP A 699 -17.58 11.11 -16.14
N ASP A 700 -18.03 12.21 -15.54
CA ASP A 700 -17.44 13.10 -14.52
C ASP A 700 -17.97 12.84 -13.09
N PHE A 701 -17.11 12.95 -12.06
CA PHE A 701 -17.51 12.86 -10.64
C PHE A 701 -16.60 13.70 -9.73
N TYR A 702 -17.13 14.77 -9.15
CA TYR A 702 -16.39 15.73 -8.31
C TYR A 702 -17.01 15.89 -6.93
N ILE A 703 -16.14 16.11 -5.93
CA ILE A 703 -16.48 16.56 -4.58
C ILE A 703 -15.71 17.85 -4.31
N THR A 704 -16.40 18.93 -4.00
CA THR A 704 -15.80 20.28 -3.89
C THR A 704 -15.85 20.83 -2.47
N SER A 705 -14.93 21.73 -2.12
CA SER A 705 -14.89 22.45 -0.84
C SER A 705 -16.11 23.36 -0.63
N ALA A 706 -16.85 23.65 -1.69
CA ALA A 706 -18.14 24.32 -1.62
C ALA A 706 -19.27 23.41 -1.08
N GLY A 707 -18.98 22.14 -0.77
CA GLY A 707 -19.95 21.14 -0.33
C GLY A 707 -20.84 20.63 -1.46
N LEU A 708 -20.38 20.74 -2.72
CA LEU A 708 -21.11 20.25 -3.89
C LEU A 708 -20.51 18.93 -4.35
N VAL A 709 -21.38 17.96 -4.65
CA VAL A 709 -21.05 16.79 -5.45
C VAL A 709 -21.64 16.97 -6.83
N VAL A 710 -20.79 16.88 -7.85
CA VAL A 710 -21.15 17.12 -9.26
C VAL A 710 -20.84 15.87 -10.07
N GLN A 711 -21.83 15.34 -10.77
CA GLN A 711 -21.67 14.21 -11.69
C GLN A 711 -22.50 14.43 -12.94
N GLU A 712 -22.20 13.72 -14.03
CA GLU A 712 -22.98 13.80 -15.27
C GLU A 712 -23.29 12.42 -15.85
N THR A 713 -24.17 12.38 -16.85
CA THR A 713 -24.14 11.33 -17.87
C THR A 713 -24.33 11.96 -19.24
N THR A 714 -23.55 11.53 -20.22
CA THR A 714 -23.56 12.12 -21.57
C THR A 714 -24.68 11.51 -22.41
N PHE A 715 -25.42 12.34 -23.15
CA PHE A 715 -26.45 11.86 -24.07
C PHE A 715 -26.13 12.27 -25.51
N GLU A 716 -26.70 11.56 -26.49
CA GLU A 716 -26.39 11.81 -27.90
C GLU A 716 -27.27 12.92 -28.47
N ILE A 717 -26.82 13.54 -29.56
CA ILE A 717 -27.63 14.48 -30.34
C ILE A 717 -27.86 13.86 -31.69
N LEU A 718 -29.13 13.67 -32.02
CA LEU A 718 -29.53 12.76 -33.08
C LEU A 718 -30.29 13.51 -34.19
N ASN A 719 -30.76 14.73 -33.90
CA ASN A 719 -31.26 15.70 -34.88
C ASN A 719 -30.20 16.77 -35.16
N ASN A 720 -29.41 16.55 -36.21
CA ASN A 720 -28.04 17.06 -36.24
C ASN A 720 -27.80 18.19 -37.26
N GLU A 721 -28.66 18.35 -38.27
CA GLU A 721 -28.40 19.32 -39.35
C GLU A 721 -28.47 20.79 -38.91
N THR A 722 -29.37 21.14 -37.99
CA THR A 722 -29.56 22.53 -37.54
C THR A 722 -28.81 22.86 -36.24
N LEU A 723 -28.63 21.88 -35.35
CA LEU A 723 -27.92 22.09 -34.07
C LEU A 723 -26.41 22.24 -34.29
N TRP A 724 -25.83 21.54 -35.26
CA TRP A 724 -24.39 21.64 -35.58
C TRP A 724 -23.96 23.01 -36.09
N GLU A 725 -24.86 23.79 -36.71
CA GLU A 725 -24.56 25.18 -37.11
C GLU A 725 -24.32 26.11 -35.92
N SER A 726 -24.78 25.71 -34.73
CA SER A 726 -24.60 26.47 -33.48
C SER A 726 -23.28 26.13 -32.77
N VAL A 727 -22.59 25.07 -33.16
CA VAL A 727 -21.26 24.72 -32.62
C VAL A 727 -20.22 25.58 -33.33
N LYS A 728 -19.73 26.60 -32.63
CA LYS A 728 -18.83 27.62 -33.18
C LYS A 728 -17.59 27.81 -32.31
N PRO A 729 -16.45 28.23 -32.89
CA PRO A 729 -15.21 28.42 -32.15
C PRO A 729 -15.27 29.60 -31.16
N ASP A 730 -16.21 30.54 -31.28
CA ASP A 730 -16.44 31.64 -30.33
C ASP A 730 -17.22 31.19 -29.07
N SER A 731 -16.78 30.08 -28.48
CA SER A 731 -17.35 29.45 -27.29
C SER A 731 -16.26 29.02 -26.30
N VAL A 732 -16.65 28.49 -25.14
CA VAL A 732 -15.71 27.86 -24.19
C VAL A 732 -16.02 26.36 -24.15
N LEU A 733 -15.02 25.54 -24.43
CA LEU A 733 -15.16 24.08 -24.43
C LEU A 733 -15.70 23.57 -23.08
N GLU A 734 -16.41 22.46 -23.14
CA GLU A 734 -17.19 21.96 -22.01
C GLU A 734 -16.31 21.70 -20.78
N PHE A 735 -15.16 21.02 -20.98
CA PHE A 735 -14.30 20.63 -19.86
C PHE A 735 -13.80 21.86 -19.05
N ILE A 736 -13.56 22.98 -19.74
CA ILE A 736 -13.17 24.23 -19.10
C ILE A 736 -14.36 24.81 -18.32
N ARG A 737 -15.57 24.78 -18.89
CA ARG A 737 -16.79 25.28 -18.24
C ARG A 737 -17.11 24.50 -16.97
N VAL A 738 -16.94 23.18 -16.96
CA VAL A 738 -17.10 22.34 -15.76
C VAL A 738 -16.12 22.74 -14.67
N LEU A 739 -14.83 22.85 -14.99
CA LEU A 739 -13.81 23.24 -14.02
C LEU A 739 -14.08 24.64 -13.46
N VAL A 740 -14.50 25.58 -14.31
CA VAL A 740 -14.86 26.94 -13.88
C VAL A 740 -16.12 26.94 -13.00
N ALA A 741 -17.15 26.16 -13.36
CA ALA A 741 -18.37 26.04 -12.58
C ALA A 741 -18.12 25.39 -11.21
N ASN A 742 -17.32 24.32 -11.16
CA ASN A 742 -16.94 23.65 -9.91
C ASN A 742 -16.15 24.59 -8.97
N ARG A 743 -15.28 25.43 -9.53
CA ARG A 743 -14.45 26.37 -8.77
C ARG A 743 -15.24 27.55 -8.21
N LEU A 744 -16.14 28.15 -9.01
CA LEU A 744 -16.77 29.43 -8.67
C LEU A 744 -18.10 29.32 -7.90
N SER A 745 -18.70 28.14 -7.83
CA SER A 745 -20.09 28.00 -7.39
C SER A 745 -20.21 27.56 -5.93
N THR A 746 -21.17 28.15 -5.21
CA THR A 746 -21.51 27.79 -3.82
C THR A 746 -22.78 26.94 -3.71
N GLY A 747 -23.51 26.72 -4.81
CA GLY A 747 -24.79 26.00 -4.85
C GLY A 747 -25.18 25.58 -6.26
N GLY A 748 -26.16 24.68 -6.38
CA GLY A 748 -26.59 24.10 -7.67
C GLY A 748 -27.09 25.11 -8.71
N ALA A 749 -27.88 26.10 -8.28
CA ALA A 749 -28.39 27.16 -9.15
C ALA A 749 -27.25 28.00 -9.78
N GLN A 750 -26.27 28.39 -8.94
CA GLN A 750 -25.12 29.15 -9.38
C GLN A 750 -24.23 28.31 -10.31
N TRP A 751 -24.04 27.02 -10.00
CA TRP A 751 -23.30 26.09 -10.84
C TRP A 751 -23.89 26.04 -12.26
N ALA A 752 -25.21 25.86 -12.37
CA ALA A 752 -25.90 25.85 -13.67
C ALA A 752 -25.75 27.19 -14.41
N GLN A 753 -25.84 28.32 -13.70
CA GLN A 753 -25.66 29.65 -14.30
C GLN A 753 -24.24 29.86 -14.84
N VAL A 754 -23.21 29.48 -14.07
CA VAL A 754 -21.81 29.62 -14.46
C VAL A 754 -21.48 28.71 -15.64
N PHE A 755 -21.90 27.45 -15.58
CA PHE A 755 -21.72 26.46 -16.64
C PHE A 755 -22.38 26.87 -17.97
N SER A 756 -23.51 27.60 -17.89
CA SER A 756 -24.27 28.03 -19.08
C SER A 756 -23.58 29.12 -19.91
N ARG A 757 -22.56 29.79 -19.37
CA ARG A 757 -21.85 30.85 -20.08
C ARG A 757 -21.02 30.27 -21.22
N TYR A 758 -21.14 30.87 -22.41
CA TYR A 758 -20.38 30.49 -23.61
C TYR A 758 -20.49 29.01 -23.99
N ASN A 759 -21.70 28.44 -23.84
CA ASN A 759 -22.01 27.06 -24.23
C ASN A 759 -21.42 26.70 -25.61
N SER A 760 -20.56 25.68 -25.63
CA SER A 760 -19.93 25.17 -26.85
C SER A 760 -20.82 24.26 -27.67
N GLY A 761 -21.85 23.66 -27.06
CA GLY A 761 -22.65 22.60 -27.69
C GLY A 761 -21.87 21.30 -27.90
N THR A 762 -20.72 21.15 -27.24
CA THR A 762 -19.88 19.94 -27.26
C THR A 762 -19.96 19.24 -25.91
N TYR A 763 -19.72 17.93 -25.88
CA TYR A 763 -19.90 17.05 -24.72
C TYR A 763 -21.24 17.27 -23.98
N ASN A 764 -22.33 16.95 -24.69
CA ASN A 764 -23.68 17.29 -24.24
C ASN A 764 -24.20 16.28 -23.21
N SER A 765 -24.50 16.78 -22.02
CA SER A 765 -24.71 15.94 -20.84
C SER A 765 -25.83 16.43 -19.93
N GLN A 766 -26.31 15.52 -19.06
CA GLN A 766 -27.16 15.83 -17.91
C GLN A 766 -26.29 15.90 -16.65
N PHE A 767 -26.03 17.10 -16.16
CA PHE A 767 -25.36 17.33 -14.89
C PHE A 767 -26.32 17.25 -13.71
N MET A 768 -25.88 16.59 -12.65
CA MET A 768 -26.52 16.53 -11.34
C MET A 768 -25.61 17.23 -10.33
N VAL A 769 -26.09 18.32 -9.74
CA VAL A 769 -25.38 19.09 -8.72
C VAL A 769 -26.09 18.92 -7.39
N VAL A 770 -25.49 18.15 -6.49
CA VAL A 770 -26.01 17.84 -5.16
C VAL A 770 -25.33 18.74 -4.12
N ASP A 771 -26.13 19.51 -3.37
CA ASP A 771 -25.62 20.41 -2.34
C ASP A 771 -25.73 19.76 -0.94
N TYR A 772 -24.61 19.19 -0.47
CA TYR A 772 -24.55 18.55 0.85
C TYR A 772 -24.64 19.52 2.02
N LYS A 773 -24.48 20.83 1.81
CA LYS A 773 -24.70 21.82 2.88
C LYS A 773 -26.15 21.85 3.33
N LEU A 774 -27.06 21.40 2.47
CA LEU A 774 -28.51 21.35 2.72
C LEU A 774 -28.97 20.01 3.29
N PHE A 775 -28.10 19.00 3.37
CA PHE A 775 -28.38 17.70 3.96
C PHE A 775 -27.85 17.60 5.39
N ARG A 776 -28.58 16.92 6.27
CA ARG A 776 -28.12 16.55 7.62
C ARG A 776 -28.57 15.13 7.92
N THR A 777 -27.75 14.38 8.65
CA THR A 777 -28.12 13.07 9.17
C THR A 777 -29.42 13.17 9.98
N GLY A 778 -30.38 12.30 9.68
CA GLY A 778 -31.74 12.31 10.21
C GLY A 778 -32.77 12.97 9.29
N THR A 779 -32.36 13.66 8.22
CA THR A 779 -33.29 14.22 7.22
C THR A 779 -33.83 13.10 6.32
N THR A 780 -35.12 12.79 6.45
CA THR A 780 -35.78 11.81 5.57
C THR A 780 -35.96 12.37 4.14
N PRO A 781 -36.19 11.53 3.12
CA PRO A 781 -36.38 12.01 1.74
C PRO A 781 -37.44 13.10 1.60
N ASP A 782 -38.55 13.02 2.34
CA ASP A 782 -39.64 14.00 2.27
C ASP A 782 -39.28 15.36 2.90
N GLN A 783 -38.19 15.42 3.68
CA GLN A 783 -37.72 16.60 4.41
C GLN A 783 -36.57 17.34 3.71
N LEU A 784 -36.13 16.88 2.54
CA LEU A 784 -35.03 17.51 1.81
C LEU A 784 -35.37 18.97 1.45
N ALA A 785 -34.46 19.89 1.78
CA ALA A 785 -34.64 21.32 1.52
C ALA A 785 -34.51 21.63 0.02
N ASP A 786 -35.29 22.58 -0.48
CA ASP A 786 -35.16 23.08 -1.85
C ASP A 786 -33.72 23.46 -2.17
N ASN A 787 -33.31 23.25 -3.42
CA ASN A 787 -31.95 23.36 -3.94
C ASN A 787 -30.98 22.24 -3.54
N THR A 788 -31.44 21.17 -2.88
CA THR A 788 -30.58 19.98 -2.61
C THR A 788 -30.08 19.33 -3.90
N LEU A 789 -30.92 19.26 -4.94
CA LEU A 789 -30.54 18.69 -6.25
C LEU A 789 -30.91 19.62 -7.39
N TRP A 790 -29.91 20.06 -8.15
CA TRP A 790 -30.10 20.77 -9.42
C TRP A 790 -29.73 19.89 -10.60
N ILE A 791 -30.55 19.91 -11.64
CA ILE A 791 -30.29 19.24 -12.90
C ILE A 791 -30.04 20.28 -13.98
N CYS A 792 -29.00 20.08 -14.80
CA CYS A 792 -28.64 20.95 -15.92
C CYS A 792 -28.36 20.10 -17.16
N GLU A 793 -29.08 20.33 -18.25
CA GLU A 793 -28.93 19.61 -19.50
C GLU A 793 -28.51 20.55 -20.62
N GLN A 794 -27.55 20.11 -21.44
CA GLN A 794 -26.98 20.89 -22.53
C GLN A 794 -27.26 20.28 -23.91
N LEU A 795 -27.55 21.16 -24.86
CA LEU A 795 -27.45 20.96 -26.32
C LEU A 795 -26.73 22.18 -26.93
N PRO A 796 -26.31 22.13 -28.20
CA PRO A 796 -25.91 23.31 -28.96
C PRO A 796 -26.97 24.42 -28.86
N ALA A 797 -26.53 25.62 -28.50
CA ALA A 797 -27.36 26.82 -28.28
C ALA A 797 -28.46 26.73 -27.21
N LEU A 798 -28.65 25.60 -26.52
CA LEU A 798 -29.73 25.41 -25.55
C LEU A 798 -29.22 24.74 -24.28
N ILE A 799 -29.42 25.39 -23.14
CA ILE A 799 -29.24 24.78 -21.82
C ILE A 799 -30.53 24.92 -21.04
N ARG A 800 -30.93 23.83 -20.38
CA ARG A 800 -32.08 23.81 -19.48
C ARG A 800 -31.64 23.35 -18.11
N SER A 801 -31.93 24.14 -17.08
CA SER A 801 -31.64 23.80 -15.70
C SER A 801 -32.82 24.03 -14.77
N GLN A 802 -32.96 23.19 -13.74
CA GLN A 802 -34.04 23.29 -12.77
C GLN A 802 -33.66 22.62 -11.43
N ASP A 803 -34.20 23.16 -10.33
CA ASP A 803 -34.21 22.46 -9.03
C ASP A 803 -35.16 21.25 -9.09
N MET A 804 -34.60 20.07 -8.91
CA MET A 804 -35.31 18.78 -8.95
C MET A 804 -35.43 18.15 -7.56
N THR A 805 -35.24 18.92 -6.49
CA THR A 805 -35.44 18.45 -5.11
C THR A 805 -36.84 17.90 -4.90
N GLU A 806 -37.89 18.56 -5.41
CA GLU A 806 -39.27 18.07 -5.32
C GLU A 806 -39.45 16.68 -5.96
N HIS A 807 -38.76 16.41 -7.07
CA HIS A 807 -38.77 15.08 -7.69
C HIS A 807 -38.11 14.05 -6.77
N LEU A 808 -36.97 14.42 -6.16
CA LEU A 808 -36.26 13.58 -5.21
C LEU A 808 -37.11 13.27 -3.95
N ARG A 809 -37.89 14.24 -3.46
CA ARG A 809 -38.85 14.02 -2.35
C ARG A 809 -39.99 13.08 -2.74
N ARG A 810 -40.50 13.16 -3.96
CA ARG A 810 -41.63 12.31 -4.41
C ARG A 810 -41.23 10.88 -4.74
N HIS A 811 -40.07 10.71 -5.38
CA HIS A 811 -39.65 9.41 -5.94
C HIS A 811 -38.56 8.72 -5.10
N HIS A 812 -37.92 9.46 -4.18
CA HIS A 812 -36.85 8.97 -3.30
C HIS A 812 -35.59 8.50 -4.04
N TYR A 813 -35.38 8.92 -5.28
CA TYR A 813 -34.14 8.81 -6.05
C TYR A 813 -34.19 9.71 -7.30
N TRP A 814 -33.02 9.98 -7.89
CA TRP A 814 -32.87 10.54 -9.23
C TRP A 814 -31.92 9.66 -10.03
N PRO A 815 -32.36 8.98 -11.11
CA PRO A 815 -31.49 8.21 -11.97
C PRO A 815 -31.04 9.02 -13.20
N SER A 816 -29.89 8.67 -13.77
CA SER A 816 -29.37 9.22 -15.03
C SER A 816 -28.72 8.13 -15.87
N TYR A 817 -29.01 8.10 -17.18
CA TYR A 817 -28.71 6.97 -18.06
C TYR A 817 -28.72 7.35 -19.56
N ASN A 818 -28.14 8.50 -19.91
CA ASN A 818 -27.91 8.92 -21.32
C ASN A 818 -29.15 9.27 -22.13
N VAL A 819 -30.26 9.54 -21.45
CA VAL A 819 -31.48 10.05 -22.06
C VAL A 819 -31.84 11.34 -21.33
N PRO A 820 -32.01 12.47 -22.04
CA PRO A 820 -32.36 13.74 -21.41
C PRO A 820 -33.77 13.68 -20.79
N PHE A 821 -33.94 14.34 -19.66
CA PHE A 821 -35.18 14.41 -18.90
C PHE A 821 -36.09 15.54 -19.37
N PHE A 822 -35.53 16.73 -19.65
CA PHE A 822 -36.36 17.88 -19.96
C PHE A 822 -36.96 17.74 -21.36
N ASP A 823 -38.28 17.92 -21.46
CA ASP A 823 -39.04 17.72 -22.71
C ASP A 823 -38.46 18.51 -23.89
N ASN A 824 -38.06 19.76 -23.68
CA ASN A 824 -37.43 20.57 -24.71
C ASN A 824 -36.06 20.03 -25.16
N ILE A 825 -35.27 19.46 -24.27
CA ILE A 825 -33.98 18.82 -24.61
C ILE A 825 -34.24 17.50 -25.32
N TYR A 826 -35.16 16.68 -24.81
CA TYR A 826 -35.57 15.41 -25.41
C TYR A 826 -36.10 15.58 -26.85
N THR A 827 -37.00 16.54 -27.06
CA THR A 827 -37.54 16.84 -28.38
C THR A 827 -36.46 17.37 -29.33
N ASN A 828 -35.69 18.39 -28.92
CA ASN A 828 -34.68 18.98 -29.80
C ASN A 828 -33.49 18.03 -30.07
N GLY A 829 -33.17 17.15 -29.13
CA GLY A 829 -32.15 16.11 -29.31
C GLY A 829 -32.54 14.99 -30.28
N GLY A 830 -33.82 14.92 -30.71
CA GLY A 830 -34.31 13.92 -31.67
C GLY A 830 -34.83 12.61 -31.04
N TYR A 831 -35.02 12.57 -29.72
CA TYR A 831 -35.35 11.32 -29.02
C TYR A 831 -36.77 10.79 -29.31
N HIS A 832 -37.73 11.65 -29.69
CA HIS A 832 -39.07 11.18 -30.11
C HIS A 832 -39.00 10.30 -31.36
N GLU A 833 -38.24 10.72 -32.38
CA GLU A 833 -38.11 9.99 -33.64
C GLU A 833 -37.42 8.65 -33.44
N LEU A 834 -36.39 8.60 -32.58
CA LEU A 834 -35.70 7.36 -32.25
C LEU A 834 -36.52 6.43 -31.40
N THR A 835 -37.31 6.95 -30.45
CA THR A 835 -38.23 6.11 -29.69
C THR A 835 -39.26 5.47 -30.61
N HIS A 836 -39.74 6.21 -31.61
CA HIS A 836 -40.63 5.66 -32.64
C HIS A 836 -39.94 4.61 -33.52
N LYS A 837 -38.68 4.84 -33.92
CA LYS A 837 -37.93 3.98 -34.85
C LYS A 837 -37.36 2.71 -34.20
N TYR A 838 -36.77 2.86 -33.02
CA TYR A 838 -36.02 1.80 -32.34
C TYR A 838 -36.75 1.23 -31.14
N GLY A 839 -37.83 1.85 -30.68
CA GLY A 839 -38.58 1.41 -29.50
C GLY A 839 -38.05 2.02 -28.20
N ASP A 840 -38.18 1.27 -27.10
CA ASP A 840 -38.00 1.83 -25.77
C ASP A 840 -36.55 2.13 -25.36
N TYR A 841 -35.53 1.74 -26.14
CA TYR A 841 -34.12 2.04 -25.80
C TYR A 841 -33.85 3.54 -25.60
N PHE A 842 -34.49 4.39 -26.41
CA PHE A 842 -34.34 5.85 -26.33
C PHE A 842 -35.44 6.52 -25.48
N SER A 843 -36.35 5.74 -24.88
CA SER A 843 -37.40 6.27 -24.01
C SER A 843 -36.82 6.62 -22.64
N TYR A 844 -37.10 7.84 -22.14
CA TYR A 844 -36.64 8.23 -20.80
C TYR A 844 -37.13 7.25 -19.71
N TYR A 845 -38.44 6.99 -19.66
CA TYR A 845 -39.02 6.15 -18.60
C TYR A 845 -38.96 4.64 -18.87
N ARG A 846 -38.79 4.22 -20.14
CA ARG A 846 -38.91 2.82 -20.54
C ARG A 846 -37.63 2.19 -21.04
N CYS A 847 -36.52 2.93 -21.12
CA CYS A 847 -35.25 2.26 -21.44
C CYS A 847 -34.88 1.24 -20.35
N PRO A 848 -34.12 0.19 -20.68
CA PRO A 848 -33.75 -0.86 -19.72
C PRO A 848 -33.15 -0.35 -18.41
N ARG A 849 -32.24 0.63 -18.48
CA ARG A 849 -31.62 1.21 -17.28
C ARG A 849 -32.62 1.97 -16.41
N ALA A 850 -33.54 2.73 -17.02
CA ALA A 850 -34.62 3.38 -16.28
C ALA A 850 -35.48 2.36 -15.52
N GLN A 851 -35.83 1.26 -16.18
CA GLN A 851 -36.62 0.19 -15.57
C GLN A 851 -35.86 -0.55 -14.46
N ILE A 852 -34.57 -0.85 -14.66
CA ILE A 852 -33.72 -1.49 -13.64
C ILE A 852 -33.58 -0.57 -12.42
N PHE A 853 -33.26 0.70 -12.62
CA PHE A 853 -33.21 1.66 -11.51
C PHE A 853 -34.55 1.75 -10.80
N SER A 854 -35.67 1.88 -11.52
CA SER A 854 -37.01 1.96 -10.92
C SER A 854 -37.39 0.70 -10.15
N ARG A 855 -36.91 -0.49 -10.56
CA ARG A 855 -37.16 -1.75 -9.86
C ARG A 855 -36.30 -1.86 -8.60
N ASP A 856 -35.01 -1.53 -8.70
CA ASP A 856 -34.01 -1.97 -7.72
C ASP A 856 -33.53 -0.87 -6.77
N HIS A 857 -33.74 0.42 -7.06
CA HIS A 857 -33.27 1.53 -6.21
C HIS A 857 -33.79 1.45 -4.77
N SER A 858 -34.98 0.87 -4.59
CA SER A 858 -35.63 0.69 -3.30
C SER A 858 -34.93 -0.35 -2.41
N SER A 859 -34.00 -1.16 -2.94
CA SER A 859 -33.20 -2.13 -2.19
C SER A 859 -31.94 -1.54 -1.56
N VAL A 860 -31.56 -0.32 -1.94
CA VAL A 860 -30.37 0.37 -1.43
C VAL A 860 -30.58 0.79 0.03
N ARG A 861 -29.64 0.41 0.91
CA ARG A 861 -29.66 0.68 2.35
C ARG A 861 -28.42 1.41 2.85
N ASP A 862 -27.32 1.34 2.09
CA ASP A 862 -25.99 1.82 2.47
C ASP A 862 -25.12 1.95 1.22
N THR A 863 -23.87 2.39 1.40
CA THR A 863 -22.87 2.53 0.34
C THR A 863 -22.57 1.22 -0.38
N THR A 864 -22.58 0.09 0.32
CA THR A 864 -22.25 -1.23 -0.25
C THR A 864 -23.37 -1.75 -1.16
N SER A 865 -24.61 -1.64 -0.73
CA SER A 865 -25.79 -2.00 -1.52
C SER A 865 -25.96 -1.08 -2.72
N LEU A 866 -25.65 0.22 -2.59
CA LEU A 866 -25.60 1.13 -3.73
C LEU A 866 -24.49 0.75 -4.72
N MET A 867 -23.29 0.44 -4.23
CA MET A 867 -22.19 -0.04 -5.07
C MET A 867 -22.58 -1.29 -5.85
N ARG A 868 -23.27 -2.26 -5.21
CA ARG A 868 -23.78 -3.46 -5.89
C ARG A 868 -24.76 -3.11 -7.01
N LEU A 869 -25.69 -2.18 -6.79
CA LEU A 869 -26.61 -1.70 -7.82
C LEU A 869 -25.86 -1.03 -8.98
N MET A 870 -24.91 -0.14 -8.69
CA MET A 870 -24.09 0.53 -9.70
C MET A 870 -23.15 -0.43 -10.45
N ARG A 871 -23.00 -1.66 -9.96
CA ARG A 871 -22.22 -2.73 -10.56
C ARG A 871 -23.11 -3.83 -11.14
N SER A 872 -24.43 -3.66 -11.16
CA SER A 872 -25.36 -4.70 -11.57
C SER A 872 -25.35 -4.90 -13.08
N ASN A 873 -25.23 -6.16 -13.46
CA ASN A 873 -25.43 -6.66 -14.80
C ASN A 873 -25.79 -8.12 -14.63
N ASP A 874 -26.95 -8.55 -15.10
CA ASP A 874 -27.36 -9.95 -15.08
C ASP A 874 -27.98 -10.31 -16.44
N TYR A 875 -27.37 -9.78 -17.51
CA TYR A 875 -27.97 -9.66 -18.84
C TYR A 875 -28.51 -10.96 -19.46
N THR A 876 -27.97 -12.12 -19.07
CA THR A 876 -28.41 -13.41 -19.59
C THR A 876 -29.72 -13.90 -18.95
N VAL A 877 -30.05 -13.41 -17.75
CA VAL A 877 -31.21 -13.85 -16.97
C VAL A 877 -32.22 -12.73 -16.71
N ASP A 878 -31.80 -11.46 -16.64
CA ASP A 878 -32.68 -10.32 -16.39
C ASP A 878 -33.61 -10.09 -17.60
N PRO A 879 -34.94 -10.14 -17.45
CA PRO A 879 -35.87 -9.86 -18.54
C PRO A 879 -35.74 -8.44 -19.09
N LEU A 880 -35.26 -7.47 -18.30
CA LEU A 880 -35.04 -6.09 -18.74
C LEU A 880 -33.82 -5.94 -19.66
N SER A 881 -32.94 -6.93 -19.68
CA SER A 881 -31.79 -6.97 -20.59
C SER A 881 -32.10 -7.61 -21.94
N ARG A 882 -33.39 -7.84 -22.26
CA ARG A 882 -33.86 -8.36 -23.54
C ARG A 882 -34.27 -7.24 -24.48
N TYR A 883 -34.01 -7.43 -25.78
CA TYR A 883 -34.40 -6.45 -26.81
C TYR A 883 -34.97 -7.14 -28.06
N PRO A 884 -36.03 -6.60 -28.68
CA PRO A 884 -36.55 -7.12 -29.95
C PRO A 884 -35.47 -7.14 -31.05
N ASP A 885 -35.60 -8.07 -31.99
CA ASP A 885 -34.72 -8.19 -33.16
C ASP A 885 -33.22 -8.38 -32.86
N CYS A 886 -32.88 -8.82 -31.63
CA CYS A 886 -31.54 -9.26 -31.24
C CYS A 886 -31.41 -10.79 -31.25
N THR A 887 -30.23 -11.31 -31.57
CA THR A 887 -29.85 -12.73 -31.48
C THR A 887 -28.41 -12.81 -30.94
N PRO A 888 -28.20 -13.34 -29.71
CA PRO A 888 -29.21 -13.78 -28.75
C PRO A 888 -30.15 -12.62 -28.34
N GLY A 889 -31.36 -12.93 -27.88
CA GLY A 889 -32.41 -11.93 -27.59
C GLY A 889 -32.14 -11.02 -26.38
N TYR A 890 -30.88 -10.90 -25.94
CA TYR A 890 -30.40 -10.07 -24.85
C TYR A 890 -29.08 -9.39 -25.25
N SER A 891 -28.70 -8.35 -24.51
CA SER A 891 -27.39 -7.72 -24.65
C SER A 891 -26.84 -7.30 -23.28
N ALA A 892 -25.54 -7.51 -23.10
CA ALA A 892 -24.77 -7.07 -21.94
C ALA A 892 -24.63 -5.54 -21.83
N ASP A 893 -25.06 -4.78 -22.84
CA ASP A 893 -25.20 -3.32 -22.80
C ASP A 893 -26.45 -2.89 -22.00
N LEU A 894 -27.48 -3.74 -21.94
CA LEU A 894 -28.79 -3.44 -21.35
C LEU A 894 -28.79 -3.69 -19.83
N ALA A 895 -27.85 -3.06 -19.12
CA ALA A 895 -27.64 -3.18 -17.68
C ALA A 895 -27.19 -1.83 -17.08
N ILE A 896 -27.13 -1.70 -15.75
CA ILE A 896 -26.57 -0.50 -15.10
C ILE A 896 -25.06 -0.39 -15.36
N ALA A 897 -24.35 -1.51 -15.32
CA ALA A 897 -22.93 -1.60 -15.63
C ALA A 897 -22.69 -2.47 -16.88
N ALA A 898 -22.66 -1.85 -18.06
CA ALA A 898 -22.51 -2.58 -19.33
C ALA A 898 -21.24 -3.44 -19.43
N ARG A 899 -21.33 -4.54 -20.20
CA ARG A 899 -20.24 -5.51 -20.47
C ARG A 899 -20.25 -5.97 -21.93
N ASN A 900 -20.11 -5.05 -22.89
CA ASN A 900 -20.24 -5.35 -24.32
C ASN A 900 -19.24 -6.39 -24.81
N ASP A 901 -18.12 -6.59 -24.10
CA ASP A 901 -17.13 -7.64 -24.40
C ASP A 901 -17.67 -9.07 -24.21
N LEU A 902 -18.83 -9.23 -23.56
CA LEU A 902 -19.48 -10.52 -23.35
C LEU A 902 -20.63 -10.79 -24.33
N ASN A 903 -20.92 -9.85 -25.22
CA ASN A 903 -21.88 -10.07 -26.31
C ASN A 903 -21.29 -11.02 -27.38
N ASP A 904 -22.16 -11.66 -28.15
CA ASP A 904 -21.73 -12.55 -29.22
C ASP A 904 -21.20 -11.70 -30.40
N PRO A 905 -19.93 -11.83 -30.82
CA PRO A 905 -19.42 -11.09 -31.97
C PRO A 905 -20.11 -11.48 -33.28
N ASP A 906 -20.70 -12.67 -33.35
CA ASP A 906 -21.47 -13.15 -34.50
C ASP A 906 -22.98 -12.88 -34.31
N GLY A 907 -23.35 -12.20 -33.22
CA GLY A 907 -24.73 -11.86 -32.88
C GLY A 907 -25.33 -10.80 -33.80
N ARG A 908 -26.66 -10.84 -33.94
CA ARG A 908 -27.44 -9.81 -34.63
C ARG A 908 -28.03 -8.87 -33.59
N TYR A 909 -27.81 -7.57 -33.74
CA TYR A 909 -28.29 -6.58 -32.77
C TYR A 909 -29.12 -5.50 -33.46
N ALA A 910 -30.29 -5.17 -32.91
CA ALA A 910 -31.21 -4.19 -33.48
C ALA A 910 -30.62 -2.77 -33.49
N ILE A 911 -29.80 -2.46 -32.49
CA ILE A 911 -29.05 -1.21 -32.38
C ILE A 911 -27.56 -1.58 -32.31
N PRO A 912 -26.68 -0.98 -33.14
CA PRO A 912 -25.28 -1.39 -33.24
C PRO A 912 -24.50 -1.40 -31.91
N VAL A 913 -24.75 -0.44 -31.01
CA VAL A 913 -24.07 -0.36 -29.70
C VAL A 913 -24.29 -1.61 -28.83
N LEU A 914 -25.40 -2.34 -29.03
CA LEU A 914 -25.73 -3.53 -28.26
C LEU A 914 -24.82 -4.73 -28.59
N GLY A 915 -23.96 -4.62 -29.59
CA GLY A 915 -23.07 -5.70 -30.03
C GLY A 915 -21.81 -5.88 -29.21
N PHE A 916 -20.93 -6.76 -29.70
CA PHE A 916 -19.63 -7.06 -29.10
C PHE A 916 -18.64 -5.91 -29.30
N ARG A 917 -18.04 -5.42 -28.21
CA ARG A 917 -16.99 -4.37 -28.25
C ARG A 917 -16.13 -4.38 -26.97
N ALA A 918 -14.90 -3.92 -27.05
CA ALA A 918 -14.04 -3.66 -25.89
C ALA A 918 -14.51 -2.40 -25.10
N ARG A 919 -15.74 -2.45 -24.58
CA ARG A 919 -16.46 -1.32 -23.99
C ARG A 919 -17.40 -1.81 -22.89
N GLY A 920 -17.65 -0.95 -21.91
CA GLY A 920 -18.64 -1.18 -20.88
C GLY A 920 -18.46 -0.19 -19.74
N ALA A 921 -19.07 -0.47 -18.59
CA ALA A 921 -18.77 0.24 -17.36
C ALA A 921 -17.33 -0.08 -16.93
N ILE A 922 -16.50 0.94 -16.70
CA ILE A 922 -15.08 0.80 -16.37
C ILE A 922 -14.73 1.20 -14.93
N ASP A 923 -15.73 1.64 -14.16
CA ASP A 923 -15.63 1.85 -12.73
C ASP A 923 -17.01 1.82 -12.07
N ALA A 924 -17.05 2.02 -10.76
CA ALA A 924 -18.17 2.64 -10.07
C ALA A 924 -17.65 3.42 -8.86
N LYS A 925 -18.30 4.54 -8.52
CA LYS A 925 -17.97 5.41 -7.39
C LYS A 925 -19.24 5.74 -6.60
N VAL A 926 -19.11 5.79 -5.29
CA VAL A 926 -20.18 6.15 -4.36
C VAL A 926 -19.61 7.12 -3.32
N THR A 927 -20.33 8.20 -3.03
CA THR A 927 -20.06 9.06 -1.87
C THR A 927 -21.33 9.29 -1.06
N GLY A 928 -21.17 9.86 0.13
CA GLY A 928 -22.20 10.11 1.13
C GLY A 928 -21.75 11.22 2.07
N ASN A 929 -22.58 11.61 3.03
CA ASN A 929 -22.37 12.80 3.85
C ASN A 929 -21.00 12.85 4.54
N ASP A 930 -20.54 11.74 5.14
CA ASP A 930 -19.28 11.72 5.87
C ASP A 930 -18.08 11.72 4.92
N MET A 931 -18.15 10.93 3.83
CA MET A 931 -17.13 10.91 2.78
C MET A 931 -16.98 12.28 2.10
N VAL A 932 -18.07 12.99 1.82
CA VAL A 932 -18.03 14.33 1.21
C VAL A 932 -17.24 15.32 2.06
N ARG A 933 -17.37 15.26 3.39
CA ARG A 933 -16.60 16.13 4.31
C ARG A 933 -15.09 15.84 4.27
N ALA A 934 -14.74 14.57 4.05
CA ALA A 934 -13.36 14.12 3.95
C ALA A 934 -12.82 14.15 2.50
N TYR A 935 -13.62 14.60 1.53
CA TYR A 935 -13.33 14.48 0.09
C TYR A 935 -13.19 13.03 -0.41
N GLY A 936 -13.62 12.05 0.38
CA GLY A 936 -13.49 10.63 0.10
C GLY A 936 -14.58 10.06 -0.79
N MET A 937 -14.36 8.83 -1.27
CA MET A 937 -15.33 8.06 -2.04
C MET A 937 -15.07 6.56 -1.94
N TYR A 938 -16.11 5.75 -2.03
CA TYR A 938 -16.01 4.31 -2.18
C TYR A 938 -16.00 3.96 -3.68
N ALA A 939 -14.90 3.40 -4.20
CA ALA A 939 -14.65 3.27 -5.64
C ALA A 939 -14.15 1.87 -6.03
N VAL A 940 -14.52 1.40 -7.22
CA VAL A 940 -14.02 0.14 -7.81
C VAL A 940 -13.61 0.36 -9.27
N SER A 941 -12.44 -0.15 -9.66
CA SER A 941 -11.90 -0.02 -11.02
C SER A 941 -12.23 -1.23 -11.87
N GLY A 942 -12.45 -0.98 -13.15
CA GLY A 942 -12.61 -2.01 -14.17
C GLY A 942 -14.03 -2.56 -14.33
N PRO A 943 -14.21 -3.48 -15.28
CA PRO A 943 -15.54 -3.94 -15.66
C PRO A 943 -16.23 -4.78 -14.60
N THR A 944 -17.57 -4.71 -14.63
CA THR A 944 -18.52 -5.72 -14.13
C THR A 944 -17.97 -7.09 -13.74
N HIS A 945 -17.99 -7.59 -12.52
CA HIS A 945 -17.70 -9.02 -12.27
C HIS A 945 -18.49 -9.61 -11.10
N LEU A 946 -19.70 -9.09 -10.86
CA LEU A 946 -20.58 -9.62 -9.81
C LEU A 946 -21.11 -11.00 -10.17
N SER A 947 -21.73 -11.13 -11.34
CA SER A 947 -22.22 -12.42 -11.89
C SER A 947 -21.48 -12.83 -13.17
N GLN A 948 -20.71 -11.91 -13.77
CA GLN A 948 -19.87 -12.16 -14.94
C GLN A 948 -18.46 -12.64 -14.55
N PRO A 949 -17.76 -13.33 -15.46
CA PRO A 949 -16.32 -13.51 -15.31
C PRO A 949 -15.59 -12.14 -15.30
N PRO A 950 -14.52 -11.99 -14.50
CA PRO A 950 -13.63 -10.84 -14.59
C PRO A 950 -13.12 -10.63 -16.02
N PHE A 951 -13.08 -9.38 -16.46
CA PHE A 951 -12.50 -9.04 -17.76
C PHE A 951 -10.99 -9.33 -17.76
N GLN A 952 -10.47 -9.87 -18.86
CA GLN A 952 -9.04 -10.13 -19.02
C GLN A 952 -8.61 -9.93 -20.48
N TRP A 953 -7.60 -9.09 -20.71
CA TRP A 953 -7.13 -8.71 -22.04
C TRP A 953 -6.65 -9.91 -22.86
N SER A 954 -5.87 -10.82 -22.24
CA SER A 954 -5.26 -11.95 -22.93
C SER A 954 -6.24 -13.05 -23.36
N THR A 955 -7.42 -13.14 -22.72
CA THR A 955 -8.38 -14.23 -22.95
C THR A 955 -9.64 -13.79 -23.71
N THR A 956 -9.92 -12.49 -23.72
CA THR A 956 -11.05 -11.93 -24.47
C THR A 956 -10.71 -11.79 -25.95
N ARG A 957 -11.72 -11.81 -26.82
CA ARG A 957 -11.55 -11.65 -28.29
C ARG A 957 -11.17 -10.23 -28.71
N VAL A 958 -10.71 -9.39 -27.77
CA VAL A 958 -10.25 -8.01 -27.98
C VAL A 958 -8.75 -7.82 -27.71
N SER A 959 -7.98 -8.92 -27.66
CA SER A 959 -6.56 -8.93 -27.31
C SER A 959 -5.64 -8.10 -28.22
N GLY A 960 -6.11 -7.65 -29.39
CA GLY A 960 -5.36 -6.78 -30.32
C GLY A 960 -5.43 -5.28 -29.99
N VAL A 961 -6.21 -4.86 -28.99
CA VAL A 961 -6.35 -3.45 -28.60
C VAL A 961 -5.16 -3.03 -27.72
N ARG A 962 -4.56 -1.85 -27.95
CA ARG A 962 -3.47 -1.32 -27.12
C ARG A 962 -3.96 -0.97 -25.71
N HIS A 963 -3.18 -1.35 -24.69
CA HIS A 963 -3.52 -1.18 -23.27
C HIS A 963 -2.25 -1.10 -22.40
N GLU A 964 -1.24 -0.37 -22.86
CA GLU A 964 0.02 -0.14 -22.14
C GLU A 964 -0.25 0.37 -20.71
N GLY A 965 0.49 -0.17 -19.73
CA GLY A 965 0.34 0.18 -18.31
C GLY A 965 -0.91 -0.39 -17.61
N GLN A 966 -1.81 -1.06 -18.33
CA GLN A 966 -2.98 -1.68 -17.71
C GLN A 966 -2.72 -3.09 -17.19
N PRO A 967 -3.43 -3.52 -16.12
CA PRO A 967 -3.45 -4.90 -15.70
C PRO A 967 -4.08 -5.80 -16.77
N ASP A 968 -3.55 -7.02 -16.95
CA ASP A 968 -4.15 -8.02 -17.86
C ASP A 968 -5.55 -8.42 -17.39
N LYS A 969 -5.72 -8.75 -16.09
CA LYS A 969 -7.00 -9.18 -15.50
C LYS A 969 -7.56 -8.12 -14.55
N TRP A 970 -8.83 -7.80 -14.74
CA TRP A 970 -9.56 -6.78 -13.99
C TRP A 970 -10.45 -7.42 -12.93
N HIS A 971 -9.86 -7.68 -11.75
CA HIS A 971 -10.53 -8.30 -10.60
C HIS A 971 -10.22 -7.51 -9.31
N PHE A 972 -10.52 -6.22 -9.34
CA PHE A 972 -10.30 -5.32 -8.21
C PHE A 972 -11.52 -5.31 -7.28
N PRO A 973 -11.35 -5.45 -5.96
CA PRO A 973 -12.41 -5.15 -5.02
C PRO A 973 -12.68 -3.63 -4.99
N PRO A 974 -13.86 -3.19 -4.54
CA PRO A 974 -14.05 -1.80 -4.18
C PRO A 974 -13.15 -1.41 -3.01
N VAL A 975 -12.66 -0.18 -3.02
CA VAL A 975 -11.81 0.41 -1.96
C VAL A 975 -12.40 1.74 -1.51
N THR A 976 -12.05 2.15 -0.30
CA THR A 976 -12.27 3.53 0.14
C THR A 976 -11.09 4.39 -0.32
N VAL A 977 -11.37 5.47 -1.02
CA VAL A 977 -10.39 6.51 -1.33
C VAL A 977 -10.41 7.51 -0.19
N ASP A 978 -9.39 7.42 0.65
CA ASP A 978 -9.12 8.36 1.72
C ASP A 978 -7.84 9.13 1.42
N TRP A 979 -7.84 10.43 1.71
CA TRP A 979 -6.69 11.31 1.48
C TRP A 979 -5.77 11.26 2.70
N LEU A 980 -4.91 10.25 2.75
CA LEU A 980 -3.92 10.10 3.82
C LEU A 980 -2.78 11.10 3.60
N PHE A 981 -2.58 11.98 4.58
CA PHE A 981 -1.38 12.79 4.66
C PHE A 981 -0.20 11.88 5.01
N ILE A 982 0.43 11.26 4.00
CA ILE A 982 1.72 10.58 4.20
C ILE A 982 2.75 11.70 4.44
N PHE A 983 3.06 11.98 5.71
CA PHE A 983 4.15 12.86 6.08
C PHE A 983 5.46 12.33 5.47
N GLY A 984 5.99 13.09 4.50
CA GLY A 984 7.25 12.82 3.80
C GLY A 984 7.05 12.46 2.33
N ASN A 985 7.32 13.43 1.44
CA ASN A 985 7.17 13.46 -0.04
C ASN A 985 5.77 13.95 -0.48
N TYR A 986 5.55 15.13 -1.06
CA TYR A 986 6.38 15.96 -1.93
C TYR A 986 6.08 17.45 -1.68
N LEU A 987 7.04 18.18 -1.10
CA LEU A 987 7.17 19.61 -1.39
C LEU A 987 8.18 19.72 -2.53
N VAL A 988 7.69 19.69 -3.77
CA VAL A 988 8.45 20.35 -4.83
C VAL A 988 8.26 21.84 -4.59
N VAL A 989 9.10 22.43 -3.75
CA VAL A 989 9.31 23.87 -3.79
C VAL A 989 9.95 24.12 -5.16
N CYS A 990 9.15 24.48 -6.16
CA CYS A 990 9.65 25.19 -7.32
C CYS A 990 10.10 26.56 -6.83
N ASP A 991 11.29 26.62 -6.23
CA ASP A 991 11.88 27.87 -5.79
C ASP A 991 12.16 28.71 -7.05
N PRO A 992 11.60 29.92 -7.18
CA PRO A 992 11.83 30.74 -8.35
C PRO A 992 13.28 31.22 -8.33
N ILE A 993 14.13 30.58 -9.14
CA ILE A 993 15.42 31.07 -9.67
C ILE A 993 16.29 31.82 -8.64
N PRO A 994 17.40 31.24 -8.12
CA PRO A 994 18.40 32.06 -7.46
C PRO A 994 19.09 32.93 -8.52
N HIS A 995 18.82 34.24 -8.45
CA HIS A 995 19.61 35.25 -9.14
C HIS A 995 21.11 35.03 -8.86
N ARG A 996 21.88 35.07 -9.95
CA ARG A 996 23.33 35.22 -10.10
C ARG A 996 24.18 35.40 -8.82
N ASN A 997 25.29 34.66 -8.85
CA ASN A 997 26.57 34.89 -8.16
C ASN A 997 26.55 34.64 -6.64
N HIS A 998 26.98 33.46 -6.21
CA HIS A 998 28.17 33.31 -5.36
C HIS A 998 28.60 31.83 -5.30
N ARG A 999 29.91 31.62 -5.17
CA ARG A 999 30.57 30.30 -5.06
C ARG A 999 30.03 29.57 -3.82
N TYR A 1000 29.48 28.37 -3.99
CA TYR A 1000 29.16 27.50 -2.86
C TYR A 1000 30.34 26.57 -2.55
N SER A 1001 31.02 26.88 -1.45
CA SER A 1001 31.66 25.88 -0.60
C SER A 1001 30.57 25.12 0.14
N VAL A 1002 30.72 23.80 0.21
CA VAL A 1002 29.87 22.89 0.98
C VAL A 1002 30.01 23.22 2.47
N SER A 1003 28.92 23.60 3.14
CA SER A 1003 28.76 23.34 4.56
C SER A 1003 27.31 22.96 4.85
N SER A 1004 27.18 21.76 5.40
CA SER A 1004 26.02 21.23 6.09
C SER A 1004 25.30 22.26 6.96
N HIS A 1005 24.00 22.41 6.76
CA HIS A 1005 22.93 22.60 7.74
C HIS A 1005 21.74 23.25 7.03
N GLU A 1006 20.70 22.47 6.73
CA GLU A 1006 19.29 22.75 7.08
C GLU A 1006 18.39 21.67 6.49
N LYS A 1007 17.45 21.22 7.33
CA LYS A 1007 16.48 20.15 7.11
C LYS A 1007 15.29 20.65 6.31
#